data_AF-A0A1Y2W5N9-F1
#
_entry.id   AF-A0A1Y2W5N9-F1
#
_cell.length_a   1.000
_cell.length_b   1.000
_cell.length_c   1.000
_cell.angle_alpha   90.00
_cell.angle_beta   90.00
_cell.angle_gamma   90.00
#
_symmetry.space_group_name_H-M   'P 1'
#
loop_
_entity.id
_entity.type
_entity.pdbx_description
1 polymer ?
#
loop_
_entity_poly.entity_id
_entity_poly.type
_entity_poly.pdbx_seq_one_letter_code
_entity_poly.pdbx_strand_id
1 'polypeptide(L)'
;MSSHPVSDPTADSGQNGNGETGDLLEDPVLDGPDPVLDPSPSPAPQPNPNPEPVEDARLAPWIDRVTQIENELYAGFVDYEAIGHSTMGTYFLSSYSDLTGVIREISTGIAGDKTGKVRPLFTHTVGLIRRFAEFATPNIDELRKLKDFHYKLKKRNRDIFMAPYITFDPNVTHYAGLLEDLASSITPTINEIWTNGELPYHKSFQQTFERFLTLDKRRLGSEHDYRHLCFLSQQCIENAWIALRVPSDTYWRLRVDLFKDHLRPTYVEYSCKTDEFLYGKGKRPGMLNIKLLLGGQITPEQQKRLDQAKGDTKKRPASSKDQEQSNTKKRRIERPYSMTIEDVEADILDIYSDAWFRMLRQKPTKLVTPTVQNRENTLLAYREDFTRRLRYYRRTFFQPEEPPTDYHKRAGHIMRLKEEMAELRKDFDRRAIATTSASIIKEARLDAFSLKFLQSLHLKLLLGQDPPASNQEINQALKDRLSDWILFERAWSAGDIKSTALERTSAATKELLRSLVRRRRQNINHLSELVEQFRELEILGFEAGGKEGRVDKPEETIQDSEANPTTETRKEGEQSQKQQDQIKQQQQQQEPPVPSARENPQAYFAAVVEGRASYPLELRKIGAVPSIEKRRFGRSVYVDYQLEEREKERAVMKVKVDAIGDPMKPFQEEQERRYAREDAVAANVTTEIAKGGPPDHDSLPTETVWDKLAYMIVLTHWRFYRVGPIIHGPGFSVTLDPEIEELERLGVGELF
;
A
#
# COMPACT_ATOMS: atom_id res chain seq x y z
N MET A 1 42.60 58.02 -15.45
CA MET A 1 42.63 58.46 -16.87
C MET A 1 41.29 58.11 -17.50
N SER A 2 40.80 58.98 -18.39
CA SER A 2 39.71 58.89 -19.39
C SER A 2 38.93 57.57 -19.53
N SER A 3 37.57 57.53 -19.54
CA SER A 3 36.55 58.26 -20.34
C SER A 3 36.49 57.82 -21.81
N HIS A 4 35.36 57.58 -22.48
CA HIS A 4 33.91 57.79 -22.17
C HIS A 4 33.03 56.74 -22.92
N PRO A 5 31.67 56.72 -22.78
CA PRO A 5 30.79 55.64 -23.25
C PRO A 5 30.06 55.90 -24.59
N VAL A 6 29.21 54.95 -24.98
CA VAL A 6 28.12 55.02 -25.97
C VAL A 6 26.91 54.31 -25.30
N SER A 7 25.67 54.81 -25.12
CA SER A 7 24.78 55.77 -25.81
C SER A 7 23.74 55.09 -26.71
N ASP A 8 22.49 55.01 -26.23
CA ASP A 8 21.29 54.72 -27.03
C ASP A 8 21.05 55.79 -28.11
N PRO A 9 20.14 55.53 -29.08
CA PRO A 9 18.97 56.39 -29.11
C PRO A 9 17.62 55.70 -29.45
N THR A 10 16.61 56.04 -28.63
CA THR A 10 15.19 56.35 -28.96
C THR A 10 14.36 55.50 -29.93
N ALA A 11 13.13 55.19 -29.48
CA ALA A 11 12.01 54.79 -30.33
C ALA A 11 11.46 55.95 -31.19
N ASP A 12 10.63 55.62 -32.19
CA ASP A 12 9.56 56.48 -32.69
C ASP A 12 8.30 55.62 -32.99
N SER A 13 7.27 56.25 -33.53
CA SER A 13 5.86 55.91 -33.38
C SER A 13 5.17 55.56 -34.71
N GLY A 14 4.01 54.90 -34.62
CA GLY A 14 3.18 54.57 -35.77
C GLY A 14 1.73 54.33 -35.35
N GLN A 15 0.81 55.16 -35.83
CA GLN A 15 -0.58 55.22 -35.36
C GLN A 15 -1.57 55.16 -36.54
N ASN A 16 -2.79 54.69 -36.25
CA ASN A 16 -4.03 54.82 -37.03
C ASN A 16 -4.22 53.96 -38.29
N GLY A 17 -5.48 53.52 -38.49
CA GLY A 17 -5.95 52.74 -39.64
C GLY A 17 -7.39 52.24 -39.45
N ASN A 18 -8.38 53.12 -39.61
CA ASN A 18 -9.82 52.78 -39.59
C ASN A 18 -10.38 52.51 -41.00
N GLY A 19 -11.53 51.82 -41.09
CA GLY A 19 -12.23 51.47 -42.35
C GLY A 19 -12.78 50.04 -42.27
N GLU A 20 -13.96 49.70 -41.74
CA GLU A 20 -15.37 50.11 -41.99
C GLU A 20 -16.08 49.52 -43.22
N THR A 21 -17.26 48.93 -42.94
CA THR A 21 -18.46 48.70 -43.78
C THR A 21 -18.51 47.64 -44.91
N GLY A 22 -19.48 46.72 -44.74
CA GLY A 22 -20.41 46.22 -45.78
C GLY A 22 -20.12 44.84 -46.42
N ASP A 23 -21.13 44.09 -46.90
CA ASP A 23 -22.54 43.97 -46.48
C ASP A 23 -23.21 42.76 -47.17
N LEU A 24 -24.22 42.15 -46.51
CA LEU A 24 -25.35 41.35 -47.07
C LEU A 24 -25.13 40.07 -47.95
N LEU A 25 -26.27 39.37 -48.11
CA LEU A 25 -26.60 38.22 -49.00
C LEU A 25 -26.03 36.82 -48.66
N GLU A 26 -26.77 35.71 -48.79
CA GLU A 26 -28.23 35.45 -48.62
C GLU A 26 -28.47 33.91 -48.56
N ASP A 27 -29.46 33.44 -47.79
CA ASP A 27 -29.87 32.02 -47.77
C ASP A 27 -30.92 31.72 -48.86
N PRO A 28 -30.82 30.59 -49.59
CA PRO A 28 -31.93 30.05 -50.39
C PRO A 28 -32.55 28.79 -49.75
N VAL A 29 -33.74 28.94 -49.16
CA VAL A 29 -34.68 27.83 -48.90
C VAL A 29 -35.57 27.63 -50.14
N LEU A 30 -35.71 26.40 -50.63
CA LEU A 30 -36.76 26.01 -51.59
C LEU A 30 -37.26 24.58 -51.36
N ASP A 31 -38.56 24.38 -51.52
CA ASP A 31 -39.29 23.13 -51.24
C ASP A 31 -39.60 22.29 -52.49
N GLY A 32 -39.37 20.96 -52.38
CA GLY A 32 -40.10 19.89 -53.08
C GLY A 32 -39.94 19.78 -54.62
N PRO A 33 -40.71 18.87 -55.28
CA PRO A 33 -41.59 17.83 -54.71
C PRO A 33 -41.12 16.38 -55.02
N ASP A 34 -41.70 15.38 -54.34
CA ASP A 34 -41.43 13.95 -54.58
C ASP A 34 -41.96 13.42 -55.93
N PRO A 35 -41.15 12.65 -56.70
CA PRO A 35 -41.62 11.79 -57.78
C PRO A 35 -41.75 10.32 -57.33
N VAL A 36 -42.98 9.79 -57.33
CA VAL A 36 -43.23 8.35 -57.14
C VAL A 36 -42.80 7.57 -58.39
N LEU A 37 -42.00 6.51 -58.22
CA LEU A 37 -41.67 5.53 -59.28
C LEU A 37 -41.65 4.08 -58.74
N ASP A 38 -41.95 3.15 -59.64
CA ASP A 38 -42.23 1.73 -59.36
C ASP A 38 -41.00 0.88 -58.93
N PRO A 39 -41.23 -0.24 -58.21
CA PRO A 39 -40.17 -1.15 -57.78
C PRO A 39 -39.64 -2.00 -58.94
N SER A 40 -38.48 -1.63 -59.49
CA SER A 40 -37.69 -2.53 -60.33
C SER A 40 -37.06 -3.68 -59.52
N PRO A 41 -36.90 -4.88 -60.10
CA PRO A 41 -36.55 -6.08 -59.35
C PRO A 41 -35.11 -6.09 -58.83
N SER A 42 -34.89 -6.76 -57.69
CA SER A 42 -33.60 -6.89 -57.03
C SER A 42 -32.51 -7.43 -57.97
N PRO A 43 -31.34 -6.77 -58.08
CA PRO A 43 -30.16 -7.42 -58.64
C PRO A 43 -29.72 -8.57 -57.74
N ALA A 44 -29.19 -9.64 -58.34
CA ALA A 44 -28.63 -10.76 -57.59
C ALA A 44 -27.47 -10.28 -56.67
N PRO A 45 -27.27 -10.91 -55.49
CA PRO A 45 -26.22 -10.49 -54.57
C PRO A 45 -24.85 -10.60 -55.23
N GLN A 46 -24.16 -9.47 -55.37
CA GLN A 46 -22.76 -9.48 -55.77
C GLN A 46 -21.93 -10.18 -54.67
N PRO A 47 -20.88 -10.94 -55.03
CA PRO A 47 -19.97 -11.48 -54.03
C PRO A 47 -19.31 -10.33 -53.27
N ASN A 48 -19.29 -10.41 -51.94
CA ASN A 48 -18.65 -9.41 -51.09
C ASN A 48 -17.19 -9.18 -51.55
N PRO A 49 -16.77 -7.93 -51.81
CA PRO A 49 -15.36 -7.64 -52.05
C PRO A 49 -14.57 -8.01 -50.79
N ASN A 50 -13.49 -8.80 -50.96
CA ASN A 50 -12.76 -9.38 -49.84
C ASN A 50 -12.15 -8.27 -48.95
N PRO A 51 -12.51 -8.15 -47.66
CA PRO A 51 -12.32 -6.91 -46.88
C PRO A 51 -10.90 -6.73 -46.29
N GLU A 52 -9.90 -7.44 -46.81
CA GLU A 52 -8.59 -7.62 -46.15
C GLU A 52 -7.48 -6.57 -46.41
N PRO A 53 -7.48 -5.68 -47.43
CA PRO A 53 -6.31 -4.84 -47.70
C PRO A 53 -6.13 -3.64 -46.75
N VAL A 54 -7.12 -3.31 -45.93
CA VAL A 54 -7.15 -2.04 -45.17
C VAL A 54 -6.38 -2.10 -43.84
N GLU A 55 -6.42 -3.23 -43.11
CA GLU A 55 -5.74 -3.33 -41.81
C GLU A 55 -4.20 -3.50 -41.96
N ASP A 56 -3.71 -4.19 -43.01
CA ASP A 56 -2.26 -4.29 -43.24
C ASP A 56 -1.61 -2.95 -43.62
N ALA A 57 -2.33 -2.08 -44.36
CA ALA A 57 -1.89 -0.72 -44.64
C ALA A 57 -1.75 0.15 -43.37
N ARG A 58 -2.46 -0.19 -42.29
CA ARG A 58 -2.36 0.49 -40.98
C ARG A 58 -1.15 0.00 -40.16
N LEU A 59 -0.67 -1.21 -40.40
CA LEU A 59 0.49 -1.78 -39.69
C LEU A 59 1.82 -1.26 -40.23
N ALA A 60 1.92 -0.98 -41.54
CA ALA A 60 3.18 -0.61 -42.18
C ALA A 60 3.94 0.55 -41.49
N PRO A 61 3.32 1.70 -41.14
CA PRO A 61 4.04 2.81 -40.48
C PRO A 61 4.61 2.46 -39.09
N TRP A 62 4.04 1.46 -38.41
CA TRP A 62 4.60 0.93 -37.17
C TRP A 62 5.74 -0.05 -37.45
N ILE A 63 5.57 -0.96 -38.41
CA ILE A 63 6.62 -1.90 -38.83
C ILE A 63 7.87 -1.14 -39.28
N ASP A 64 7.73 -0.11 -40.12
CA ASP A 64 8.83 0.70 -40.63
C ASP A 64 9.63 1.37 -39.50
N ARG A 65 8.94 1.96 -38.50
CA ARG A 65 9.59 2.59 -37.33
C ARG A 65 10.23 1.57 -36.39
N VAL A 66 9.60 0.41 -36.17
CA VAL A 66 10.19 -0.70 -35.39
C VAL A 66 11.46 -1.20 -36.08
N THR A 67 11.42 -1.42 -37.40
CA THR A 67 12.57 -1.84 -38.20
C THR A 67 13.67 -0.78 -38.23
N GLN A 68 13.33 0.52 -38.30
CA GLN A 68 14.31 1.59 -38.12
C GLN A 68 15.01 1.44 -36.76
N ILE A 69 14.26 1.41 -35.65
CA ILE A 69 14.81 1.31 -34.29
C ILE A 69 15.64 0.02 -34.10
N GLU A 70 15.27 -1.10 -34.73
CA GLU A 70 16.11 -2.31 -34.75
C GLU A 70 17.45 -2.09 -35.47
N ASN A 71 17.46 -1.38 -36.60
CA ASN A 71 18.68 -1.07 -37.35
C ASN A 71 19.59 -0.10 -36.57
N GLU A 72 19.04 0.90 -35.88
CA GLU A 72 19.79 1.84 -35.03
C GLU A 72 20.46 1.11 -33.85
N LEU A 73 19.74 0.18 -33.22
CA LEU A 73 20.26 -0.75 -32.20
C LEU A 73 21.36 -1.67 -32.76
N TYR A 74 21.19 -2.20 -33.97
CA TYR A 74 22.15 -3.10 -34.61
C TYR A 74 23.44 -2.37 -35.03
N ALA A 75 23.33 -1.13 -35.51
CA ALA A 75 24.45 -0.24 -35.77
C ALA A 75 25.15 0.24 -34.47
N GLY A 76 24.49 0.09 -33.31
CA GLY A 76 25.04 0.49 -32.01
C GLY A 76 25.16 2.01 -31.84
N PHE A 77 24.32 2.78 -32.55
CA PHE A 77 24.27 4.25 -32.52
C PHE A 77 25.61 4.94 -32.84
N VAL A 78 26.53 4.30 -33.57
CA VAL A 78 27.88 4.83 -33.87
C VAL A 78 27.88 5.99 -34.88
N ASP A 79 26.83 6.09 -35.68
CA ASP A 79 26.58 7.07 -36.75
C ASP A 79 25.87 8.35 -36.26
N TYR A 80 25.83 8.57 -34.93
CA TYR A 80 25.14 9.70 -34.30
C TYR A 80 25.47 11.07 -34.91
N GLU A 81 26.73 11.33 -35.26
CA GLU A 81 27.15 12.61 -35.87
C GLU A 81 26.56 12.80 -37.28
N ALA A 82 26.50 11.74 -38.09
CA ALA A 82 25.96 11.78 -39.44
C ALA A 82 24.44 12.00 -39.46
N ILE A 83 23.75 11.58 -38.40
CA ILE A 83 22.32 11.76 -38.18
C ILE A 83 22.02 13.10 -37.43
N GLY A 84 23.06 13.87 -37.09
CA GLY A 84 22.92 15.22 -36.50
C GLY A 84 22.73 15.24 -34.97
N HIS A 85 22.97 14.12 -34.29
CA HIS A 85 23.03 14.05 -32.83
C HIS A 85 24.43 14.44 -32.31
N SER A 86 24.49 15.12 -31.16
CA SER A 86 25.76 15.63 -30.61
C SER A 86 26.60 14.60 -29.86
N THR A 87 26.00 13.48 -29.45
CA THR A 87 26.63 12.33 -28.78
C THR A 87 25.82 11.06 -29.04
N MET A 88 26.46 9.89 -28.93
CA MET A 88 25.77 8.59 -28.86
C MET A 88 24.65 8.60 -27.79
N GLY A 89 24.90 9.20 -26.62
CA GLY A 89 23.91 9.35 -25.55
C GLY A 89 22.69 10.20 -25.93
N THR A 90 22.81 11.18 -26.84
CA THR A 90 21.65 11.90 -27.38
C THR A 90 20.89 11.11 -28.44
N TYR A 91 21.57 10.30 -29.26
CA TYR A 91 20.93 9.45 -30.26
C TYR A 91 20.13 8.33 -29.60
N PHE A 92 20.77 7.55 -28.72
CA PHE A 92 20.13 6.50 -27.90
C PHE A 92 18.84 6.99 -27.22
N LEU A 93 18.85 8.18 -26.63
CA LEU A 93 17.66 8.75 -25.97
C LEU A 93 16.59 9.25 -26.96
N SER A 94 16.97 9.59 -28.20
CA SER A 94 16.04 9.91 -29.28
C SER A 94 15.31 8.64 -29.73
N SER A 95 16.06 7.60 -30.11
CA SER A 95 15.55 6.29 -30.52
C SER A 95 14.72 5.61 -29.43
N TYR A 96 15.16 5.70 -28.16
CA TYR A 96 14.38 5.19 -27.03
C TYR A 96 13.10 6.01 -26.81
N SER A 97 13.12 7.32 -27.06
CA SER A 97 11.89 8.13 -27.05
C SER A 97 10.91 7.68 -28.13
N ASP A 98 11.38 7.44 -29.36
CA ASP A 98 10.50 6.98 -30.44
C ASP A 98 9.95 5.58 -30.16
N LEU A 99 10.78 4.66 -29.64
CA LEU A 99 10.32 3.35 -29.18
C LEU A 99 9.16 3.46 -28.18
N THR A 100 9.24 4.35 -27.19
CA THR A 100 8.12 4.56 -26.25
C THR A 100 6.87 5.17 -26.89
N GLY A 101 7.03 5.94 -27.98
CA GLY A 101 5.94 6.44 -28.81
C GLY A 101 5.29 5.31 -29.61
N VAL A 102 6.08 4.53 -30.35
CA VAL A 102 5.63 3.39 -31.16
C VAL A 102 4.91 2.35 -30.29
N ILE A 103 5.45 1.99 -29.13
CA ILE A 103 4.77 1.09 -28.17
C ILE A 103 3.41 1.65 -27.75
N ARG A 104 3.33 2.97 -27.48
CA ARG A 104 2.08 3.64 -27.11
C ARG A 104 1.07 3.59 -28.25
N GLU A 105 1.48 3.92 -29.47
CA GLU A 105 0.60 3.90 -30.66
C GLU A 105 0.07 2.48 -30.93
N ILE A 106 0.96 1.49 -31.04
CA ILE A 106 0.58 0.07 -31.21
C ILE A 106 -0.39 -0.37 -30.11
N SER A 107 -0.16 0.03 -28.85
CA SER A 107 -1.03 -0.35 -27.74
C SER A 107 -2.48 0.15 -27.88
N THR A 108 -2.69 1.32 -28.49
CA THR A 108 -4.04 1.81 -28.81
C THR A 108 -4.70 1.02 -29.96
N GLY A 109 -3.90 0.37 -30.81
CA GLY A 109 -4.37 -0.56 -31.83
C GLY A 109 -4.89 -1.89 -31.27
N ILE A 110 -4.32 -2.39 -30.17
CA ILE A 110 -4.63 -3.73 -29.61
C ILE A 110 -6.12 -3.88 -29.30
N ALA A 111 -6.78 -2.85 -28.78
CA ALA A 111 -8.21 -2.90 -28.44
C ALA A 111 -9.15 -3.04 -29.66
N GLY A 112 -8.64 -2.84 -30.88
CA GLY A 112 -9.36 -3.00 -32.13
C GLY A 112 -8.76 -4.03 -33.10
N ASP A 113 -7.75 -4.81 -32.68
CA ASP A 113 -7.06 -5.77 -33.54
C ASP A 113 -7.95 -6.99 -33.83
N LYS A 114 -8.43 -7.12 -35.07
CA LYS A 114 -9.18 -8.28 -35.56
C LYS A 114 -8.29 -9.32 -36.24
N THR A 115 -7.16 -8.89 -36.81
CA THR A 115 -6.20 -9.77 -37.49
C THR A 115 -5.35 -10.61 -36.54
N GLY A 116 -5.20 -10.16 -35.29
CA GLY A 116 -4.24 -10.72 -34.35
C GLY A 116 -2.78 -10.37 -34.66
N LYS A 117 -2.52 -9.44 -35.58
CA LYS A 117 -1.16 -9.03 -36.00
C LYS A 117 -0.58 -7.90 -35.14
N VAL A 118 -1.41 -7.07 -34.50
CA VAL A 118 -0.96 -5.95 -33.65
C VAL A 118 -0.29 -6.48 -32.38
N ARG A 119 -0.82 -7.55 -31.78
CA ARG A 119 -0.27 -8.09 -30.51
C ARG A 119 1.14 -8.72 -30.66
N PRO A 120 1.44 -9.54 -31.70
CA PRO A 120 2.81 -9.96 -31.99
C PRO A 120 3.77 -8.79 -32.23
N LEU A 121 3.34 -7.77 -32.98
CA LEU A 121 4.14 -6.56 -33.21
C LEU A 121 4.42 -5.81 -31.89
N PHE A 122 3.43 -5.70 -31.00
CA PHE A 122 3.60 -5.13 -29.66
C PHE A 122 4.65 -5.89 -28.85
N THR A 123 4.50 -7.21 -28.66
CA THR A 123 5.46 -8.01 -27.87
C THR A 123 6.87 -8.01 -28.48
N HIS A 124 7.00 -8.00 -29.81
CA HIS A 124 8.30 -7.81 -30.48
C HIS A 124 8.91 -6.43 -30.17
N THR A 125 8.11 -5.36 -30.27
CA THR A 125 8.55 -3.99 -29.96
C THR A 125 8.94 -3.82 -28.49
N VAL A 126 8.19 -4.43 -27.56
CA VAL A 126 8.55 -4.50 -26.13
C VAL A 126 9.87 -5.23 -25.93
N GLY A 127 10.15 -6.28 -26.72
CA GLY A 127 11.44 -6.95 -26.77
C GLY A 127 12.63 -6.04 -27.10
N LEU A 128 12.40 -4.89 -27.76
CA LEU A 128 13.47 -3.92 -28.03
C LEU A 128 13.89 -3.14 -26.77
N ILE A 129 13.00 -2.91 -25.79
CA ILE A 129 13.37 -2.29 -24.50
C ILE A 129 14.50 -3.09 -23.84
N ARG A 130 14.45 -4.43 -23.92
CA ARG A 130 15.52 -5.31 -23.45
C ARG A 130 16.82 -5.07 -24.21
N ARG A 131 16.78 -4.94 -25.54
CA ARG A 131 17.99 -4.64 -26.34
C ARG A 131 18.58 -3.27 -26.01
N PHE A 132 17.76 -2.25 -25.73
CA PHE A 132 18.25 -0.95 -25.21
C PHE A 132 18.99 -1.14 -23.87
N ALA A 133 18.52 -1.99 -22.96
CA ALA A 133 19.21 -2.32 -21.71
C ALA A 133 20.52 -3.10 -21.93
N GLU A 134 20.49 -4.11 -22.82
CA GLU A 134 21.65 -4.94 -23.18
C GLU A 134 22.74 -4.12 -23.90
N PHE A 135 22.37 -3.13 -24.71
CA PHE A 135 23.30 -2.17 -25.32
C PHE A 135 23.86 -1.17 -24.30
N ALA A 136 23.01 -0.60 -23.44
CA ALA A 136 23.41 0.51 -22.58
C ALA A 136 24.32 0.09 -21.42
N THR A 137 24.23 -1.17 -20.98
CA THR A 137 25.05 -1.71 -19.89
C THR A 137 26.56 -1.69 -20.20
N PRO A 138 27.07 -2.24 -21.33
CA PRO A 138 28.49 -2.16 -21.68
C PRO A 138 28.93 -0.79 -22.21
N ASN A 139 28.05 -0.02 -22.87
CA ASN A 139 28.40 1.28 -23.46
C ASN A 139 28.22 2.47 -22.49
N ILE A 140 28.16 2.21 -21.19
CA ILE A 140 27.64 3.16 -20.20
C ILE A 140 28.46 4.45 -20.09
N ASP A 141 29.78 4.39 -20.19
CA ASP A 141 30.64 5.58 -20.09
C ASP A 141 30.61 6.46 -21.34
N GLU A 142 30.35 5.89 -22.53
CA GLU A 142 30.07 6.66 -23.75
C GLU A 142 28.72 7.40 -23.63
N LEU A 143 27.69 6.71 -23.13
CA LEU A 143 26.37 7.31 -22.90
C LEU A 143 26.42 8.43 -21.83
N ARG A 144 27.27 8.28 -20.81
CA ARG A 144 27.52 9.30 -19.75
C ARG A 144 28.24 10.56 -20.24
N LYS A 145 28.84 10.59 -21.45
CA LYS A 145 29.35 11.84 -22.05
C LYS A 145 28.26 12.89 -22.20
N LEU A 146 27.00 12.48 -22.34
CA LEU A 146 25.85 13.36 -22.11
C LEU A 146 25.63 13.52 -20.60
N LYS A 147 26.02 14.68 -20.06
CA LYS A 147 25.89 15.11 -18.64
C LYS A 147 24.53 14.80 -17.97
N ASP A 148 23.47 14.71 -18.77
CA ASP A 148 22.08 14.60 -18.34
C ASP A 148 21.45 13.22 -18.69
N PHE A 149 22.26 12.24 -19.12
CA PHE A 149 21.78 10.97 -19.66
C PHE A 149 20.90 10.19 -18.66
N HIS A 150 21.38 9.98 -17.43
CA HIS A 150 20.62 9.32 -16.35
C HIS A 150 19.24 9.97 -16.14
N TYR A 151 19.19 11.30 -16.04
CA TYR A 151 17.96 12.06 -15.79
C TYR A 151 16.95 11.90 -16.93
N LYS A 152 17.43 12.00 -18.18
CA LYS A 152 16.58 11.83 -19.37
C LYS A 152 16.08 10.38 -19.50
N LEU A 153 16.92 9.38 -19.18
CA LEU A 153 16.53 7.98 -19.18
C LEU A 153 15.47 7.69 -18.11
N LYS A 154 15.68 8.11 -16.85
CA LYS A 154 14.67 7.99 -15.78
C LYS A 154 13.34 8.63 -16.15
N LYS A 155 13.37 9.80 -16.80
CA LYS A 155 12.15 10.44 -17.30
C LYS A 155 11.42 9.54 -18.31
N ARG A 156 12.13 8.92 -19.26
CA ARG A 156 11.50 7.99 -20.23
C ARG A 156 11.00 6.71 -19.59
N ASN A 157 11.73 6.14 -18.63
CA ASN A 157 11.24 5.00 -17.87
C ASN A 157 9.94 5.34 -17.13
N ARG A 158 9.84 6.54 -16.52
CA ARG A 158 8.58 7.01 -15.92
C ARG A 158 7.47 7.27 -16.95
N ASP A 159 7.80 7.80 -18.14
CA ASP A 159 6.85 7.96 -19.25
C ASP A 159 6.30 6.58 -19.75
N ILE A 160 6.97 5.46 -19.43
CA ILE A 160 6.51 4.07 -19.63
C ILE A 160 5.73 3.56 -18.40
N PHE A 161 6.26 3.71 -17.19
CA PHE A 161 5.64 3.17 -15.97
C PHE A 161 4.26 3.78 -15.66
N MET A 162 3.98 5.00 -16.14
CA MET A 162 2.66 5.64 -16.05
C MET A 162 1.78 5.41 -17.30
N ALA A 163 2.18 4.54 -18.23
CA ALA A 163 1.40 4.26 -19.43
C ALA A 163 0.46 3.07 -19.22
N PRO A 164 -0.82 3.13 -19.64
CA PRO A 164 -1.80 2.07 -19.39
C PRO A 164 -1.43 0.71 -20.02
N TYR A 165 -0.56 0.72 -21.03
CA TYR A 165 -0.14 -0.48 -21.76
C TYR A 165 0.82 -1.41 -20.99
N ILE A 166 1.34 -1.01 -19.82
CA ILE A 166 2.15 -1.89 -18.95
C ILE A 166 1.40 -3.18 -18.54
N THR A 167 0.06 -3.16 -18.61
CA THR A 167 -0.81 -4.29 -18.29
C THR A 167 -0.92 -5.32 -19.42
N PHE A 168 -0.52 -4.99 -20.65
CA PHE A 168 -0.69 -5.87 -21.82
C PHE A 168 0.43 -6.92 -21.97
N ASP A 169 1.63 -6.62 -21.47
CA ASP A 169 2.78 -7.52 -21.44
C ASP A 169 3.68 -7.22 -20.22
N PRO A 170 3.83 -8.15 -19.24
CA PRO A 170 4.62 -7.90 -18.03
C PRO A 170 6.12 -7.68 -18.31
N ASN A 171 6.60 -8.00 -19.50
CA ASN A 171 7.98 -7.72 -19.90
C ASN A 171 8.25 -6.21 -20.03
N VAL A 172 7.23 -5.37 -20.28
CA VAL A 172 7.38 -3.90 -20.31
C VAL A 172 7.97 -3.40 -18.99
N THR A 173 7.32 -3.76 -17.87
CA THR A 173 7.74 -3.37 -16.52
C THR A 173 9.10 -3.97 -16.16
N HIS A 174 9.38 -5.22 -16.58
CA HIS A 174 10.66 -5.86 -16.33
C HIS A 174 11.83 -5.16 -17.06
N TYR A 175 11.68 -4.88 -18.36
CA TYR A 175 12.76 -4.32 -19.18
C TYR A 175 12.95 -2.82 -18.94
N ALA A 176 11.87 -2.06 -18.69
CA ALA A 176 11.98 -0.69 -18.20
C ALA A 176 12.65 -0.64 -16.82
N GLY A 177 12.43 -1.65 -15.97
CA GLY A 177 13.14 -1.84 -14.70
C GLY A 177 14.67 -1.95 -14.87
N LEU A 178 15.15 -2.72 -15.85
CA LEU A 178 16.59 -2.85 -16.13
C LEU A 178 17.22 -1.50 -16.52
N LEU A 179 16.50 -0.66 -17.28
CA LEU A 179 16.95 0.68 -17.64
C LEU A 179 16.84 1.69 -16.49
N GLU A 180 15.95 1.46 -15.52
CA GLU A 180 15.83 2.30 -14.31
C GLU A 180 16.89 1.94 -13.26
N ASP A 181 17.23 0.65 -13.12
CA ASP A 181 18.37 0.17 -12.33
C ASP A 181 19.68 0.72 -12.92
N LEU A 182 19.85 0.65 -14.24
CA LEU A 182 20.99 1.26 -14.93
C LEU A 182 21.04 2.78 -14.72
N ALA A 183 19.95 3.49 -14.97
CA ALA A 183 19.91 4.93 -14.76
C ALA A 183 20.14 5.33 -13.29
N SER A 184 19.81 4.45 -12.35
CA SER A 184 20.10 4.61 -10.92
C SER A 184 21.57 4.38 -10.59
N SER A 185 22.23 3.37 -11.16
CA SER A 185 23.66 3.11 -10.94
C SER A 185 24.58 4.21 -11.47
N ILE A 186 24.10 5.02 -12.43
CA ILE A 186 24.80 6.21 -12.96
C ILE A 186 24.16 7.55 -12.57
N THR A 187 23.21 7.57 -11.64
CA THR A 187 22.77 8.84 -11.02
C THR A 187 23.95 9.40 -10.20
N PRO A 188 24.28 10.71 -10.30
CA PRO A 188 25.32 11.33 -9.48
C PRO A 188 25.11 11.06 -8.00
N THR A 189 26.20 10.91 -7.23
CA THR A 189 26.04 10.72 -5.78
C THR A 189 25.44 11.95 -5.13
N ILE A 190 24.88 11.75 -3.93
CA ILE A 190 24.17 12.79 -3.18
C ILE A 190 25.02 14.04 -2.85
N ASN A 191 26.35 13.93 -2.94
CA ASN A 191 27.28 15.05 -2.76
C ASN A 191 27.61 15.75 -4.10
N GLU A 192 27.52 15.05 -5.23
CA GLU A 192 27.83 15.56 -6.58
C GLU A 192 26.72 16.45 -7.16
N ILE A 193 25.48 16.33 -6.66
CA ILE A 193 24.38 17.21 -7.05
C ILE A 193 24.52 18.64 -6.50
N TRP A 194 25.41 18.87 -5.52
CA TRP A 194 25.68 20.20 -4.96
C TRP A 194 26.90 20.84 -5.62
N THR A 195 26.74 22.05 -6.12
CA THR A 195 27.84 22.88 -6.62
C THR A 195 28.09 24.00 -5.63
N ASN A 196 29.30 24.07 -5.06
CA ASN A 196 29.72 25.10 -4.10
C ASN A 196 28.80 25.28 -2.86
N GLY A 197 28.08 24.23 -2.45
CA GLY A 197 27.16 24.27 -1.30
C GLY A 197 25.71 24.64 -1.64
N GLU A 198 25.39 24.85 -2.92
CA GLU A 198 24.05 25.10 -3.47
C GLU A 198 23.60 24.00 -4.45
N LEU A 199 22.29 23.90 -4.67
CA LEU A 199 21.70 23.05 -5.71
C LEU A 199 21.61 23.84 -7.04
N PRO A 200 21.98 23.24 -8.18
CA PRO A 200 22.02 23.96 -9.46
C PRO A 200 20.62 24.34 -9.96
N TYR A 201 20.50 25.54 -10.53
CA TYR A 201 19.26 25.98 -11.18
C TYR A 201 18.88 25.07 -12.35
N HIS A 202 17.62 24.66 -12.40
CA HIS A 202 17.08 23.84 -13.48
C HIS A 202 15.67 24.29 -13.86
N LYS A 203 15.42 24.51 -15.16
CA LYS A 203 14.14 25.04 -15.66
C LYS A 203 12.94 24.17 -15.24
N SER A 204 13.07 22.84 -15.30
CA SER A 204 12.00 21.91 -14.88
C SER A 204 11.72 21.96 -13.37
N PHE A 205 12.72 22.30 -12.54
CA PHE A 205 12.51 22.51 -11.11
C PHE A 205 11.72 23.80 -10.87
N GLN A 206 12.13 24.91 -11.52
CA GLN A 206 11.43 26.19 -11.41
C GLN A 206 9.96 26.08 -11.87
N GLN A 207 9.68 25.38 -12.98
CA GLN A 207 8.31 25.09 -13.43
C GLN A 207 7.52 24.21 -12.44
N THR A 208 8.19 23.30 -11.73
CA THR A 208 7.55 22.47 -10.71
C THR A 208 7.24 23.26 -9.43
N PHE A 209 8.13 24.17 -9.03
CA PHE A 209 7.92 25.11 -7.93
C PHE A 209 6.79 26.11 -8.25
N GLU A 210 6.74 26.64 -9.47
CA GLU A 210 5.63 27.47 -9.94
C GLU A 210 4.29 26.71 -9.91
N ARG A 211 4.26 25.46 -10.39
CA ARG A 211 3.08 24.59 -10.27
C ARG A 211 2.70 24.37 -8.80
N PHE A 212 3.66 24.16 -7.89
CA PHE A 212 3.39 24.02 -6.46
C PHE A 212 2.72 25.27 -5.87
N LEU A 213 3.19 26.47 -6.22
CA LEU A 213 2.58 27.76 -5.82
C LEU A 213 1.18 28.01 -6.43
N THR A 214 0.74 27.23 -7.41
CA THR A 214 -0.66 27.26 -7.88
C THR A 214 -1.60 26.35 -7.07
N LEU A 215 -1.08 25.45 -6.23
CA LEU A 215 -1.91 24.53 -5.45
C LEU A 215 -2.73 25.30 -4.39
N ASP A 216 -2.11 26.28 -3.71
CA ASP A 216 -2.77 27.15 -2.72
C ASP A 216 -3.82 28.10 -3.33
N LYS A 217 -3.88 28.20 -4.66
CA LYS A 217 -4.89 28.97 -5.40
C LYS A 217 -6.09 28.13 -5.81
N ARG A 218 -6.08 26.82 -5.56
CA ARG A 218 -7.24 25.94 -5.78
C ARG A 218 -8.32 26.24 -4.74
N ARG A 219 -9.58 26.22 -5.18
CA ARG A 219 -10.73 26.15 -4.26
C ARG A 219 -10.84 24.71 -3.77
N LEU A 220 -10.94 24.56 -2.46
CA LEU A 220 -11.05 23.27 -1.77
C LEU A 220 -12.41 23.29 -1.06
N GLY A 221 -13.27 22.31 -1.32
CA GLY A 221 -14.65 22.27 -0.81
C GLY A 221 -15.05 20.95 -0.17
N SER A 222 -14.26 19.90 -0.36
CA SER A 222 -14.51 18.54 0.10
C SER A 222 -13.28 17.95 0.79
N GLU A 223 -13.48 16.91 1.60
CA GLU A 223 -12.39 16.10 2.17
C GLU A 223 -11.46 15.54 1.08
N HIS A 224 -12.04 15.14 -0.06
CA HIS A 224 -11.30 14.63 -1.21
C HIS A 224 -10.36 15.68 -1.82
N ASP A 225 -10.79 16.95 -1.93
CA ASP A 225 -9.90 18.05 -2.40
C ASP A 225 -8.66 18.19 -1.50
N TYR A 226 -8.79 17.95 -0.20
CA TYR A 226 -7.67 18.02 0.75
C TYR A 226 -6.73 16.80 0.65
N ARG A 227 -7.27 15.59 0.48
CA ARG A 227 -6.45 14.40 0.14
C ARG A 227 -5.67 14.63 -1.16
N HIS A 228 -6.36 15.11 -2.20
CA HIS A 228 -5.79 15.41 -3.51
C HIS A 228 -4.78 16.58 -3.46
N LEU A 229 -4.98 17.58 -2.60
CA LEU A 229 -3.98 18.64 -2.34
C LEU A 229 -2.69 18.05 -1.76
N CYS A 230 -2.77 17.19 -0.73
CA CYS A 230 -1.61 16.53 -0.14
C CYS A 230 -0.88 15.66 -1.17
N PHE A 231 -1.62 14.88 -1.96
CA PHE A 231 -1.07 14.07 -3.07
C PHE A 231 -0.36 14.92 -4.12
N LEU A 232 -0.98 15.99 -4.63
CA LEU A 232 -0.34 16.89 -5.61
C LEU A 232 0.87 17.62 -5.04
N SER A 233 0.86 17.92 -3.73
CA SER A 233 2.00 18.52 -3.03
C SER A 233 3.20 17.56 -3.05
N GLN A 234 2.97 16.29 -2.71
CA GLN A 234 3.97 15.22 -2.76
C GLN A 234 4.46 14.94 -4.20
N GLN A 235 3.54 14.85 -5.17
CA GLN A 235 3.89 14.66 -6.59
C GLN A 235 4.80 15.81 -7.10
N CYS A 236 4.60 17.04 -6.62
CA CYS A 236 5.48 18.17 -6.94
C CYS A 236 6.86 18.03 -6.27
N ILE A 237 6.97 17.55 -5.03
CA ILE A 237 8.27 17.25 -4.41
C ILE A 237 9.04 16.19 -5.20
N GLU A 238 8.38 15.11 -5.62
CA GLU A 238 9.02 14.04 -6.39
C GLU A 238 9.47 14.54 -7.78
N ASN A 239 8.65 15.34 -8.44
CA ASN A 239 9.01 16.03 -9.68
C ASN A 239 10.20 16.99 -9.47
N ALA A 240 10.27 17.68 -8.33
CA ALA A 240 11.37 18.57 -7.97
C ALA A 240 12.66 17.79 -7.71
N TRP A 241 12.64 16.70 -6.94
CA TRP A 241 13.78 15.81 -6.72
C TRP A 241 14.31 15.24 -8.04
N ILE A 242 13.42 14.76 -8.92
CA ILE A 242 13.78 14.28 -10.26
C ILE A 242 14.44 15.41 -11.06
N ALA A 243 13.86 16.61 -11.09
CA ALA A 243 14.43 17.78 -11.78
C ALA A 243 15.77 18.25 -11.19
N LEU A 244 16.02 18.01 -9.90
CA LEU A 244 17.28 18.29 -9.19
C LEU A 244 18.26 17.10 -9.18
N ARG A 245 17.90 15.98 -9.82
CA ARG A 245 18.72 14.76 -9.94
C ARG A 245 19.04 14.09 -8.60
N VAL A 246 18.22 14.35 -7.57
CA VAL A 246 18.34 13.70 -6.26
C VAL A 246 18.16 12.19 -6.44
N PRO A 247 19.09 11.34 -5.93
CA PRO A 247 18.99 9.89 -6.08
C PRO A 247 17.69 9.29 -5.53
N SER A 248 17.08 8.36 -6.29
CA SER A 248 15.79 7.75 -5.94
C SER A 248 15.81 6.99 -4.60
N ASP A 249 16.97 6.54 -4.14
CA ASP A 249 17.12 5.89 -2.83
C ASP A 249 17.01 6.90 -1.65
N THR A 250 17.32 8.18 -1.91
CA THR A 250 17.37 9.25 -0.92
C THR A 250 15.97 9.62 -0.44
N TYR A 251 14.94 9.50 -1.28
CA TYR A 251 13.53 9.64 -0.89
C TYR A 251 13.19 8.78 0.34
N TRP A 252 13.58 7.50 0.34
CA TRP A 252 13.31 6.60 1.46
C TRP A 252 14.01 7.01 2.77
N ARG A 253 15.12 7.76 2.67
CA ARG A 253 15.84 8.36 3.81
C ARG A 253 15.17 9.65 4.32
N LEU A 254 14.29 10.26 3.51
CA LEU A 254 13.52 11.46 3.82
C LEU A 254 12.09 11.17 4.29
N ARG A 255 11.63 9.91 4.31
CA ARG A 255 10.36 9.51 4.96
C ARG A 255 10.44 9.82 6.47
N VAL A 256 9.91 10.98 6.86
CA VAL A 256 9.83 11.45 8.25
C VAL A 256 8.53 10.97 8.91
N ASP A 257 8.61 10.53 10.16
CA ASP A 257 7.43 10.15 10.94
C ASP A 257 6.74 11.41 11.47
N LEU A 258 5.79 11.94 10.70
CA LEU A 258 5.04 13.15 11.04
C LEU A 258 4.08 12.97 12.23
N PHE A 259 3.90 11.75 12.75
CA PHE A 259 2.80 11.42 13.65
C PHE A 259 3.28 11.04 15.06
N LYS A 260 4.43 10.37 15.22
CA LYS A 260 5.03 10.11 16.54
C LYS A 260 5.73 11.37 17.07
N ASP A 261 5.20 11.98 18.13
CA ASP A 261 5.68 13.27 18.70
C ASP A 261 7.19 13.36 18.93
N HIS A 262 7.84 12.24 19.28
CA HIS A 262 9.27 12.19 19.58
C HIS A 262 10.19 12.02 18.35
N LEU A 263 9.62 11.78 17.17
CA LEU A 263 10.29 11.71 15.87
C LEU A 263 9.83 12.80 14.89
N ARG A 264 8.62 13.34 15.07
CA ARG A 264 8.03 14.41 14.25
C ARG A 264 9.05 15.53 14.05
N PRO A 265 9.28 16.01 12.81
CA PRO A 265 10.16 17.15 12.59
C PRO A 265 9.72 18.37 13.39
N THR A 266 10.66 19.24 13.74
CA THR A 266 10.34 20.53 14.39
C THR A 266 9.76 21.53 13.39
N TYR A 267 10.19 21.49 12.12
CA TYR A 267 9.82 22.46 11.08
C TYR A 267 8.34 22.43 10.65
N VAL A 268 7.51 21.50 11.17
CA VAL A 268 6.05 21.47 10.96
C VAL A 268 5.25 22.03 12.15
N GLU A 269 5.91 22.35 13.26
CA GLU A 269 5.29 22.90 14.49
C GLU A 269 5.87 24.27 14.89
N TYR A 270 7.19 24.43 14.79
CA TYR A 270 7.91 25.61 15.24
C TYR A 270 7.94 26.68 14.13
N SER A 271 8.00 27.95 14.53
CA SER A 271 8.16 29.08 13.60
C SER A 271 9.48 28.97 12.84
N CYS A 272 9.48 29.33 11.55
CA CYS A 272 10.69 29.35 10.71
C CYS A 272 11.81 30.26 11.23
N LYS A 273 11.49 31.14 12.20
CA LYS A 273 12.41 32.08 12.85
C LYS A 273 13.11 31.51 14.09
N THR A 274 12.77 30.31 14.57
CA THR A 274 13.40 29.73 15.78
C THR A 274 14.54 28.76 15.46
N ASP A 275 15.48 28.65 16.39
CA ASP A 275 16.58 27.67 16.30
C ASP A 275 16.04 26.22 16.22
N GLU A 276 14.88 25.90 16.82
CA GLU A 276 14.36 24.53 16.72
C GLU A 276 13.91 24.18 15.30
N PHE A 277 13.31 25.10 14.54
CA PHE A 277 12.94 24.85 13.14
C PHE A 277 14.17 24.45 12.30
N LEU A 278 15.30 25.13 12.49
CA LEU A 278 16.54 24.89 11.75
C LEU A 278 17.32 23.68 12.28
N TYR A 279 17.56 23.62 13.59
CA TYR A 279 18.51 22.70 14.24
C TYR A 279 17.86 21.48 14.92
N GLY A 280 16.53 21.44 15.03
CA GLY A 280 15.81 20.35 15.68
C GLY A 280 15.69 20.51 17.20
N LYS A 281 15.20 19.47 17.87
CA LYS A 281 15.02 19.44 19.33
C LYS A 281 15.17 18.02 19.88
N GLY A 282 16.31 17.71 20.48
CA GLY A 282 16.62 16.38 21.01
C GLY A 282 16.73 15.32 19.92
N LYS A 283 15.72 14.46 19.81
CA LYS A 283 15.61 13.45 18.73
C LYS A 283 14.86 13.95 17.49
N ARG A 284 14.12 15.07 17.60
CA ARG A 284 13.26 15.60 16.53
C ARG A 284 14.12 16.39 15.53
N PRO A 285 14.11 16.06 14.22
CA PRO A 285 14.96 16.72 13.23
C PRO A 285 14.45 18.12 12.86
N GLY A 286 15.38 19.04 12.60
CA GLY A 286 15.13 20.34 11.98
C GLY A 286 15.43 20.36 10.48
N MET A 287 15.22 21.52 9.84
CA MET A 287 15.38 21.71 8.40
C MET A 287 16.82 21.42 7.92
N LEU A 288 17.83 21.70 8.74
CA LEU A 288 19.23 21.40 8.40
C LEU A 288 19.56 19.90 8.47
N ASN A 289 18.79 19.09 9.22
CA ASN A 289 18.93 17.63 9.12
C ASN A 289 18.50 17.12 7.73
N ILE A 290 17.48 17.74 7.12
CA ILE A 290 17.06 17.44 5.75
C ILE A 290 18.13 17.91 4.75
N LYS A 291 18.73 19.10 4.96
CA LYS A 291 19.85 19.57 4.11
C LYS A 291 21.02 18.58 4.13
N LEU A 292 21.44 18.13 5.32
CA LEU A 292 22.48 17.11 5.50
C LEU A 292 22.10 15.76 4.87
N LEU A 293 20.86 15.29 5.08
CA LEU A 293 20.36 14.04 4.49
C LEU A 293 20.29 14.09 2.95
N LEU A 294 20.21 15.29 2.38
CA LEU A 294 20.30 15.57 0.95
C LEU A 294 21.73 15.83 0.46
N GLY A 295 22.78 15.64 1.28
CA GLY A 295 24.19 15.84 0.92
C GLY A 295 24.67 17.30 0.95
N GLY A 296 23.82 18.23 1.37
CA GLY A 296 24.10 19.66 1.35
C GLY A 296 25.03 20.10 2.48
N GLN A 297 26.03 20.91 2.13
CA GLN A 297 27.01 21.44 3.07
C GLN A 297 26.38 22.42 4.07
N ILE A 298 26.91 22.39 5.30
CA ILE A 298 26.58 23.30 6.41
C ILE A 298 27.88 23.81 7.04
N THR A 299 27.83 24.95 7.72
CA THR A 299 29.02 25.53 8.38
C THR A 299 29.40 24.75 9.65
N PRO A 300 30.66 24.83 10.12
CA PRO A 300 31.05 24.24 11.41
C PRO A 300 30.23 24.78 12.60
N GLU A 301 29.74 26.02 12.51
CA GLU A 301 28.84 26.61 13.50
C GLU A 301 27.44 25.99 13.47
N GLN A 302 26.90 25.75 12.27
CA GLN A 302 25.63 25.05 12.09
C GLN A 302 25.71 23.60 12.61
N GLN A 303 26.82 22.89 12.33
CA GLN A 303 27.08 21.56 12.90
C GLN A 303 27.14 21.60 14.44
N LYS A 304 27.84 22.58 15.02
CA LYS A 304 27.90 22.78 16.47
C LYS A 304 26.54 23.03 17.09
N ARG A 305 25.67 23.85 16.46
CA ARG A 305 24.29 24.07 16.90
C ARG A 305 23.42 22.82 16.77
N LEU A 306 23.53 22.05 15.68
CA LEU A 306 22.87 20.74 15.55
C LEU A 306 23.22 19.78 16.68
N ASP A 307 24.49 19.74 17.10
CA ASP A 307 24.93 18.85 18.17
C ASP A 307 24.56 19.35 19.58
N GLN A 308 24.45 20.67 19.78
CA GLN A 308 23.85 21.27 20.97
C GLN A 308 22.35 20.91 21.08
N ALA A 309 21.57 21.11 20.01
CA ALA A 309 20.14 20.82 19.97
C ALA A 309 19.81 19.34 20.26
N LYS A 310 20.69 18.41 19.88
CA LYS A 310 20.61 16.99 20.31
C LYS A 310 20.96 16.82 21.79
N GLY A 311 22.03 17.48 22.23
CA GLY A 311 22.67 17.33 23.53
C GLY A 311 21.83 17.79 24.73
N ASP A 312 20.98 18.81 24.57
CA ASP A 312 20.23 19.40 25.69
C ASP A 312 19.23 18.45 26.36
N THR A 313 18.87 17.33 25.71
CA THR A 313 18.09 16.25 26.33
C THR A 313 18.82 15.50 27.45
N LYS A 314 20.15 15.64 27.59
CA LYS A 314 20.94 14.93 28.61
C LYS A 314 21.01 15.64 29.98
N LYS A 315 20.49 16.86 30.13
CA LYS A 315 20.59 17.63 31.38
C LYS A 315 19.35 17.50 32.28
N ARG A 316 19.13 16.30 32.82
CA ARG A 316 18.38 16.14 34.07
C ARG A 316 19.29 15.37 35.04
N PRO A 317 19.77 15.96 36.15
CA PRO A 317 20.61 15.25 37.10
C PRO A 317 19.79 14.14 37.74
N ALA A 318 20.27 12.89 37.65
CA ALA A 318 19.67 11.78 38.37
C ALA A 318 19.83 12.02 39.88
N SER A 319 18.77 11.80 40.65
CA SER A 319 18.83 11.87 42.11
C SER A 319 19.83 10.85 42.64
N SER A 320 20.75 11.31 43.49
CA SER A 320 21.93 10.55 43.95
C SER A 320 21.59 9.47 44.99
N LYS A 321 20.77 8.48 44.61
CA LYS A 321 20.42 7.30 45.41
C LYS A 321 20.57 5.97 44.69
N ASP A 322 20.58 5.95 43.35
CA ASP A 322 20.57 4.69 42.59
C ASP A 322 21.97 4.12 42.24
N GLN A 323 23.06 4.79 42.63
CA GLN A 323 24.42 4.38 42.23
C GLN A 323 25.14 3.40 43.17
N GLU A 324 24.65 3.16 44.39
CA GLU A 324 25.33 2.26 45.35
C GLU A 324 24.96 0.77 45.20
N GLN A 325 23.91 0.42 44.46
CA GLN A 325 23.49 -0.99 44.31
C GLN A 325 24.24 -1.79 43.21
N SER A 326 25.30 -1.25 42.60
CA SER A 326 25.99 -1.91 41.47
C SER A 326 26.84 -3.13 41.84
N ASN A 327 27.13 -3.36 43.14
CA ASN A 327 28.18 -4.29 43.60
C ASN A 327 27.73 -5.37 44.59
N THR A 328 26.59 -6.03 44.37
CA THR A 328 26.38 -7.42 44.88
C THR A 328 25.68 -8.33 43.87
N LYS A 329 26.44 -9.23 43.25
CA LYS A 329 25.89 -10.29 42.37
C LYS A 329 25.23 -11.41 43.19
N LYS A 330 24.03 -11.17 43.73
CA LYS A 330 23.08 -12.27 43.96
C LYS A 330 22.47 -12.66 42.61
N ARG A 331 22.30 -13.96 42.34
CA ARG A 331 21.55 -14.43 41.17
C ARG A 331 20.13 -13.89 41.27
N ARG A 332 19.78 -12.92 40.42
CA ARG A 332 18.39 -12.48 40.25
C ARG A 332 17.66 -13.67 39.62
N ILE A 333 16.60 -14.15 40.28
CA ILE A 333 15.70 -15.13 39.67
C ILE A 333 15.21 -14.51 38.36
N GLU A 334 15.37 -15.24 37.26
CA GLU A 334 14.99 -14.75 35.94
C GLU A 334 13.48 -14.50 35.93
N ARG A 335 13.05 -13.39 35.32
CA ARG A 335 11.62 -13.08 35.26
C ARG A 335 10.92 -14.16 34.44
N PRO A 336 9.78 -14.71 34.90
CA PRO A 336 9.05 -15.70 34.13
C PRO A 336 8.69 -15.13 32.75
N TYR A 337 8.78 -15.98 31.74
CA TYR A 337 8.50 -15.61 30.36
C TYR A 337 7.08 -15.06 30.24
N SER A 338 6.96 -13.86 29.67
CA SER A 338 5.71 -13.10 29.58
C SER A 338 5.72 -12.25 28.32
N MET A 339 4.53 -11.88 27.85
CA MET A 339 4.35 -11.03 26.66
C MET A 339 3.26 -9.99 26.93
N THR A 340 3.47 -8.79 26.40
CA THR A 340 2.48 -7.70 26.34
C THR A 340 1.66 -7.78 25.06
N ILE A 341 0.64 -6.91 24.90
CA ILE A 341 -0.11 -6.82 23.64
C ILE A 341 0.82 -6.32 22.53
N GLU A 342 1.70 -5.35 22.85
CA GLU A 342 2.70 -4.79 21.95
C GLU A 342 3.71 -5.83 21.46
N ASP A 343 4.08 -6.81 22.29
CA ASP A 343 4.93 -7.94 21.89
C ASP A 343 4.21 -8.88 20.90
N VAL A 344 2.89 -9.08 21.05
CA VAL A 344 2.06 -9.86 20.11
C VAL A 344 1.82 -9.10 18.81
N GLU A 345 1.67 -7.78 18.86
CA GLU A 345 1.62 -6.93 17.66
C GLU A 345 2.95 -6.95 16.90
N ALA A 346 4.08 -6.98 17.61
CA ALA A 346 5.39 -7.18 16.98
C ALA A 346 5.48 -8.54 16.25
N ASP A 347 5.00 -9.65 16.84
CA ASP A 347 4.91 -10.93 16.13
C ASP A 347 4.05 -10.83 14.86
N ILE A 348 2.88 -10.18 14.92
CA ILE A 348 1.99 -10.00 13.76
C ILE A 348 2.67 -9.20 12.65
N LEU A 349 3.41 -8.14 13.00
CA LEU A 349 4.18 -7.34 12.06
C LEU A 349 5.36 -8.11 11.45
N ASP A 350 6.05 -8.97 12.21
CA ASP A 350 7.09 -9.87 11.69
C ASP A 350 6.54 -10.88 10.67
N ILE A 351 5.35 -11.43 10.94
CA ILE A 351 4.62 -12.37 10.07
C ILE A 351 4.12 -11.68 8.79
N TYR A 352 3.57 -10.47 8.91
CA TYR A 352 3.20 -9.66 7.75
C TYR A 352 4.43 -9.29 6.91
N SER A 353 5.56 -9.02 7.56
CA SER A 353 6.83 -8.74 6.89
C SER A 353 7.38 -9.96 6.13
N ASP A 354 7.34 -11.17 6.70
CA ASP A 354 7.71 -12.40 5.99
C ASP A 354 6.80 -12.70 4.78
N ALA A 355 5.52 -12.31 4.85
CA ALA A 355 4.56 -12.46 3.76
C ALA A 355 4.58 -11.34 2.71
N TRP A 356 5.32 -10.25 2.93
CA TRP A 356 5.16 -8.96 2.21
C TRP A 356 3.70 -8.45 2.23
N PHE A 357 2.95 -8.76 3.28
CA PHE A 357 1.57 -8.34 3.49
C PHE A 357 1.53 -6.89 3.96
N ARG A 358 0.57 -6.09 3.46
CA ARG A 358 0.48 -4.63 3.68
C ARG A 358 1.81 -3.89 3.40
N MET A 359 2.63 -4.43 2.49
CA MET A 359 3.96 -3.94 2.07
C MET A 359 4.98 -3.65 3.20
N LEU A 360 4.79 -4.25 4.38
CA LEU A 360 5.63 -4.07 5.58
C LEU A 360 7.05 -4.68 5.43
N ARG A 361 7.93 -4.02 4.67
CA ARG A 361 9.33 -4.45 4.50
C ARG A 361 10.20 -4.30 5.75
N GLN A 362 9.81 -3.45 6.71
CA GLN A 362 10.53 -3.29 7.96
C GLN A 362 10.01 -4.30 9.00
N LYS A 363 10.85 -5.25 9.38
CA LYS A 363 10.61 -6.10 10.55
C LYS A 363 10.65 -5.25 11.84
N PRO A 364 9.89 -5.63 12.88
CA PRO A 364 9.96 -4.95 14.18
C PRO A 364 11.39 -4.99 14.74
N THR A 365 11.82 -3.89 15.36
CA THR A 365 13.19 -3.73 15.88
C THR A 365 13.49 -4.57 17.13
N LYS A 366 12.45 -5.18 17.73
CA LYS A 366 12.54 -6.07 18.88
C LYS A 366 11.40 -7.09 18.82
N LEU A 367 11.73 -8.36 19.05
CA LEU A 367 10.80 -9.46 19.28
C LEU A 367 11.17 -10.13 20.61
N VAL A 368 10.19 -10.71 21.33
CA VAL A 368 10.46 -11.45 22.57
C VAL A 368 11.19 -12.77 22.28
N THR A 369 10.77 -13.48 21.23
CA THR A 369 11.44 -14.70 20.74
C THR A 369 11.64 -14.63 19.22
N PRO A 370 12.73 -14.03 18.73
CA PRO A 370 12.99 -13.92 17.30
C PRO A 370 13.22 -15.31 16.68
N THR A 371 12.53 -15.60 15.57
CA THR A 371 12.86 -16.75 14.71
C THR A 371 14.06 -16.41 13.82
N VAL A 372 14.89 -17.40 13.49
CA VAL A 372 16.05 -17.23 12.61
C VAL A 372 15.59 -16.77 11.22
N GLN A 373 16.20 -15.69 10.76
CA GLN A 373 15.82 -14.98 9.53
C GLN A 373 15.75 -15.91 8.31
N ASN A 374 14.62 -15.85 7.62
CA ASN A 374 14.36 -16.60 6.40
C ASN A 374 15.09 -15.98 5.21
N ARG A 375 15.51 -16.81 4.24
CA ARG A 375 16.19 -16.34 3.02
C ARG A 375 15.18 -15.59 2.14
N GLU A 376 15.51 -14.38 1.69
CA GLU A 376 14.61 -13.53 0.91
C GLU A 376 14.08 -14.23 -0.35
N ASN A 377 14.95 -14.87 -1.15
CA ASN A 377 14.54 -15.65 -2.32
C ASN A 377 13.57 -16.80 -1.99
N THR A 378 13.52 -17.28 -0.74
CA THR A 378 12.57 -18.29 -0.28
C THR A 378 11.27 -17.67 0.22
N LEU A 379 11.32 -16.51 0.88
CA LEU A 379 10.11 -15.73 1.22
C LEU A 379 9.37 -15.29 -0.06
N LEU A 380 10.10 -14.77 -1.05
CA LEU A 380 9.58 -14.43 -2.38
C LEU A 380 8.83 -15.60 -3.04
N ALA A 381 9.41 -16.81 -2.99
CA ALA A 381 8.80 -18.01 -3.57
C ALA A 381 7.56 -18.55 -2.82
N TYR A 382 7.27 -18.04 -1.61
CA TYR A 382 6.10 -18.41 -0.80
C TYR A 382 5.11 -17.24 -0.63
N ARG A 383 5.45 -16.04 -1.13
CA ARG A 383 4.72 -14.77 -0.92
C ARG A 383 3.23 -14.87 -1.20
N GLU A 384 2.85 -15.48 -2.32
CA GLU A 384 1.45 -15.62 -2.71
C GLU A 384 0.67 -16.56 -1.79
N ASP A 385 1.26 -17.68 -1.39
CA ASP A 385 0.62 -18.65 -0.50
C ASP A 385 0.51 -18.12 0.93
N PHE A 386 1.54 -17.44 1.45
CA PHE A 386 1.46 -16.69 2.71
C PHE A 386 0.37 -15.61 2.65
N THR A 387 0.34 -14.80 1.59
CA THR A 387 -0.69 -13.78 1.39
C THR A 387 -2.09 -14.40 1.31
N ARG A 388 -2.25 -15.55 0.64
CA ARG A 388 -3.52 -16.28 0.54
C ARG A 388 -3.98 -16.81 1.89
N ARG A 389 -3.09 -17.45 2.67
CA ARG A 389 -3.41 -17.95 4.02
C ARG A 389 -3.71 -16.79 5.00
N LEU A 390 -2.96 -15.69 4.97
CA LEU A 390 -3.29 -14.49 5.77
C LEU A 390 -4.65 -13.88 5.39
N ARG A 391 -4.95 -13.74 4.09
CA ARG A 391 -6.27 -13.25 3.61
C ARG A 391 -7.41 -14.18 4.01
N TYR A 392 -7.20 -15.49 4.04
CA TYR A 392 -8.17 -16.46 4.55
C TYR A 392 -8.40 -16.26 6.06
N TYR A 393 -7.36 -16.35 6.89
CA TYR A 393 -7.52 -16.27 8.34
C TYR A 393 -8.03 -14.93 8.86
N ARG A 394 -7.66 -13.80 8.23
CA ARG A 394 -8.24 -12.47 8.57
C ARG A 394 -9.74 -12.37 8.24
N ARG A 395 -10.27 -13.21 7.34
CA ARG A 395 -11.70 -13.29 7.00
C ARG A 395 -12.47 -14.32 7.85
N THR A 396 -11.85 -15.47 8.14
CA THR A 396 -12.46 -16.55 8.93
C THR A 396 -12.50 -16.23 10.43
N PHE A 397 -11.47 -15.54 10.93
CA PHE A 397 -11.37 -15.09 12.31
C PHE A 397 -11.65 -13.59 12.41
N PHE A 398 -10.63 -12.73 12.44
CA PHE A 398 -10.80 -11.28 12.54
C PHE A 398 -9.58 -10.54 11.97
N GLN A 399 -9.73 -9.24 11.71
CA GLN A 399 -8.60 -8.37 11.37
C GLN A 399 -7.85 -8.01 12.66
N PRO A 400 -6.53 -8.28 12.81
CA PRO A 400 -5.83 -8.06 14.08
C PRO A 400 -5.81 -6.61 14.57
N GLU A 401 -6.04 -5.68 13.66
CA GLU A 401 -6.18 -4.24 13.91
C GLU A 401 -7.55 -3.89 14.54
N GLU A 402 -8.55 -4.73 14.35
CA GLU A 402 -9.95 -4.57 14.79
C GLU A 402 -10.41 -5.85 15.53
N PRO A 403 -9.83 -6.16 16.72
CA PRO A 403 -10.23 -7.34 17.48
C PRO A 403 -11.70 -7.24 17.97
N PRO A 404 -12.45 -8.35 18.00
CA PRO A 404 -13.84 -8.36 18.47
C PRO A 404 -13.95 -7.89 19.93
N THR A 405 -14.56 -6.73 20.12
CA THR A 405 -14.81 -6.13 21.43
C THR A 405 -15.82 -6.93 22.23
N ASP A 406 -16.93 -7.33 21.61
CA ASP A 406 -17.99 -8.17 22.19
C ASP A 406 -17.45 -9.50 22.74
N TYR A 407 -17.84 -9.80 23.99
CA TYR A 407 -17.42 -10.98 24.73
C TYR A 407 -17.82 -12.29 24.06
N HIS A 408 -19.07 -12.40 23.57
CA HIS A 408 -19.57 -13.65 23.00
C HIS A 408 -18.90 -13.99 21.67
N LYS A 409 -18.76 -13.01 20.77
CA LYS A 409 -17.95 -13.15 19.55
C LYS A 409 -16.51 -13.53 19.89
N ARG A 410 -15.88 -12.84 20.84
CA ARG A 410 -14.48 -13.09 21.24
C ARG A 410 -14.27 -14.52 21.74
N ALA A 411 -15.12 -15.02 22.65
CA ALA A 411 -15.09 -16.41 23.12
C ALA A 411 -15.29 -17.41 21.95
N GLY A 412 -16.25 -17.14 21.07
CA GLY A 412 -16.49 -17.93 19.86
C GLY A 412 -15.37 -17.88 18.81
N HIS A 413 -14.48 -16.88 18.85
CA HIS A 413 -13.24 -16.87 18.07
C HIS A 413 -12.12 -17.64 18.77
N ILE A 414 -11.98 -17.54 20.10
CA ILE A 414 -10.98 -18.30 20.87
C ILE A 414 -11.18 -19.80 20.73
N MET A 415 -12.42 -20.32 20.80
CA MET A 415 -12.70 -21.73 20.57
C MET A 415 -12.30 -22.19 19.17
N ARG A 416 -12.79 -21.51 18.12
CA ARG A 416 -12.48 -21.86 16.72
C ARG A 416 -10.99 -21.73 16.39
N LEU A 417 -10.26 -20.82 17.03
CA LEU A 417 -8.80 -20.73 16.91
C LEU A 417 -8.13 -21.97 17.50
N LYS A 418 -8.51 -22.39 18.72
CA LYS A 418 -7.97 -23.60 19.35
C LYS A 418 -8.25 -24.85 18.50
N GLU A 419 -9.43 -24.95 17.89
CA GLU A 419 -9.82 -26.04 16.97
C GLU A 419 -8.98 -26.07 15.67
N GLU A 420 -8.88 -24.94 14.94
CA GLU A 420 -8.07 -24.84 13.71
C GLU A 420 -6.58 -25.12 14.00
N MET A 421 -6.03 -24.58 15.10
CA MET A 421 -4.64 -24.84 15.48
C MET A 421 -4.39 -26.30 15.87
N ALA A 422 -5.37 -27.00 16.45
CA ALA A 422 -5.25 -28.42 16.77
C ALA A 422 -5.19 -29.29 15.51
N GLU A 423 -6.07 -29.08 14.52
CA GLU A 423 -6.01 -29.83 13.26
C GLU A 423 -4.77 -29.45 12.44
N LEU A 424 -4.34 -28.17 12.43
CA LEU A 424 -3.10 -27.74 11.78
C LEU A 424 -1.84 -28.37 12.40
N ARG A 425 -1.74 -28.49 13.74
CA ARG A 425 -0.61 -29.18 14.40
C ARG A 425 -0.58 -30.67 14.02
N LYS A 426 -1.73 -31.33 14.02
CA LYS A 426 -1.90 -32.72 13.60
C LYS A 426 -1.57 -32.94 12.11
N ASP A 427 -1.93 -32.00 11.24
CA ASP A 427 -1.56 -32.03 9.82
C ASP A 427 -0.09 -31.70 9.59
N PHE A 428 0.48 -30.79 10.37
CA PHE A 428 1.92 -30.56 10.42
C PHE A 428 2.67 -31.84 10.81
N ASP A 429 2.25 -32.55 11.86
CA ASP A 429 2.90 -33.79 12.30
C ASP A 429 2.79 -34.91 11.26
N ARG A 430 1.61 -35.09 10.63
CA ARG A 430 1.41 -35.99 9.48
C ARG A 430 2.43 -35.69 8.36
N ARG A 431 2.60 -34.41 8.01
CA ARG A 431 3.50 -33.93 6.95
C ARG A 431 4.97 -34.03 7.38
N ALA A 432 5.29 -33.78 8.64
CA ALA A 432 6.63 -33.86 9.22
C ALA A 432 7.16 -35.31 9.24
N ILE A 433 6.33 -36.29 9.60
CA ILE A 433 6.66 -37.72 9.49
C ILE A 433 6.90 -38.09 8.01
N ALA A 434 6.06 -37.59 7.10
CA ALA A 434 6.10 -37.90 5.68
C ALA A 434 7.15 -37.12 4.84
N THR A 435 8.15 -36.47 5.46
CA THR A 435 9.07 -35.46 4.87
C THR A 435 10.01 -36.01 3.78
N THR A 436 9.46 -36.41 2.64
CA THR A 436 10.12 -37.15 1.56
C THR A 436 10.13 -36.37 0.25
N SER A 437 8.99 -35.78 -0.16
CA SER A 437 8.87 -34.96 -1.37
C SER A 437 9.30 -33.50 -1.12
N ALA A 438 9.31 -32.66 -2.17
CA ALA A 438 9.48 -31.20 -2.01
C ALA A 438 8.15 -30.49 -1.67
N SER A 439 7.01 -31.03 -2.13
CA SER A 439 5.68 -30.48 -1.86
C SER A 439 5.30 -30.58 -0.38
N ILE A 440 5.59 -31.73 0.26
CA ILE A 440 5.32 -31.94 1.69
C ILE A 440 6.13 -30.95 2.57
N ILE A 441 7.38 -30.64 2.18
CA ILE A 441 8.21 -29.61 2.84
C ILE A 441 7.57 -28.21 2.66
N LYS A 442 7.03 -27.91 1.48
CA LYS A 442 6.37 -26.62 1.20
C LYS A 442 5.15 -26.46 2.10
N GLU A 443 4.27 -27.45 2.13
CA GLU A 443 3.05 -27.39 2.93
C GLU A 443 3.36 -27.34 4.43
N ALA A 444 4.27 -28.17 4.96
CA ALA A 444 4.65 -28.10 6.38
C ALA A 444 5.18 -26.70 6.79
N ARG A 445 5.91 -26.02 5.91
CA ARG A 445 6.34 -24.61 6.13
C ARG A 445 5.17 -23.63 6.09
N LEU A 446 4.18 -23.84 5.22
CA LEU A 446 2.96 -23.03 5.17
C LEU A 446 2.06 -23.27 6.40
N ASP A 447 2.01 -24.49 6.93
CA ASP A 447 1.23 -24.84 8.14
C ASP A 447 1.88 -24.25 9.40
N ALA A 448 3.19 -24.36 9.54
CA ALA A 448 3.89 -23.71 10.66
C ALA A 448 3.80 -22.17 10.58
N PHE A 449 3.74 -21.59 9.38
CA PHE A 449 3.41 -20.17 9.19
C PHE A 449 1.96 -19.85 9.60
N SER A 450 0.98 -20.71 9.25
CA SER A 450 -0.41 -20.58 9.74
C SER A 450 -0.46 -20.57 11.26
N LEU A 451 0.18 -21.55 11.92
CA LEU A 451 0.23 -21.68 13.38
C LEU A 451 0.86 -20.44 14.02
N LYS A 452 1.99 -19.94 13.47
CA LYS A 452 2.64 -18.71 13.94
C LYS A 452 1.65 -17.52 13.94
N PHE A 453 0.83 -17.38 12.89
CA PHE A 453 -0.18 -16.31 12.81
C PHE A 453 -1.38 -16.53 13.75
N LEU A 454 -1.99 -17.72 13.73
CA LEU A 454 -3.18 -18.03 14.52
C LEU A 454 -2.93 -17.96 16.02
N GLN A 455 -1.74 -18.37 16.47
CA GLN A 455 -1.39 -18.30 17.89
C GLN A 455 -1.15 -16.85 18.34
N SER A 456 -0.65 -15.97 17.47
CA SER A 456 -0.65 -14.52 17.72
C SER A 456 -2.07 -13.93 17.76
N LEU A 457 -3.00 -14.41 16.93
CA LEU A 457 -4.42 -14.01 17.04
C LEU A 457 -5.01 -14.41 18.40
N HIS A 458 -4.78 -15.68 18.79
CA HIS A 458 -5.26 -16.26 20.03
C HIS A 458 -4.72 -15.50 21.26
N LEU A 459 -3.41 -15.21 21.30
CA LEU A 459 -2.82 -14.41 22.36
C LEU A 459 -3.32 -12.96 22.36
N LYS A 460 -3.56 -12.33 21.20
CA LYS A 460 -4.15 -10.98 21.17
C LYS A 460 -5.57 -10.97 21.75
N LEU A 461 -6.36 -12.01 21.50
CA LEU A 461 -7.69 -12.15 22.10
C LEU A 461 -7.66 -12.44 23.60
N LEU A 462 -6.63 -13.14 24.13
CA LEU A 462 -6.48 -13.45 25.55
C LEU A 462 -5.93 -12.27 26.38
N LEU A 463 -4.88 -11.60 25.89
CA LEU A 463 -4.25 -10.48 26.60
C LEU A 463 -5.10 -9.20 26.58
N GLY A 464 -5.96 -9.03 25.58
CA GLY A 464 -6.86 -7.88 25.47
C GLY A 464 -8.24 -8.05 26.12
N GLN A 465 -8.48 -9.08 26.94
CA GLN A 465 -9.80 -9.31 27.56
C GLN A 465 -10.12 -8.33 28.70
N ASP A 466 -11.41 -8.03 28.83
CA ASP A 466 -12.01 -7.43 30.00
C ASP A 466 -13.30 -8.23 30.33
N PRO A 467 -13.38 -8.92 31.49
CA PRO A 467 -12.30 -9.14 32.47
C PRO A 467 -11.13 -9.93 31.86
N PRO A 468 -9.89 -9.81 32.41
CA PRO A 468 -8.71 -10.47 31.85
C PRO A 468 -8.79 -12.00 31.92
N ALA A 469 -8.17 -12.67 30.93
CA ALA A 469 -8.04 -14.13 30.91
C ALA A 469 -7.25 -14.66 32.12
N SER A 470 -7.49 -15.91 32.52
CA SER A 470 -6.79 -16.49 33.66
C SER A 470 -5.29 -16.64 33.41
N ASN A 471 -4.46 -16.48 34.46
CA ASN A 471 -3.01 -16.70 34.37
C ASN A 471 -2.67 -18.10 33.85
N GLN A 472 -3.50 -19.11 34.13
CA GLN A 472 -3.32 -20.48 33.63
C GLN A 472 -3.54 -20.57 32.11
N GLU A 473 -4.58 -19.92 31.57
CA GLU A 473 -4.82 -19.87 30.12
C GLU A 473 -3.75 -19.06 29.38
N ILE A 474 -3.29 -17.95 29.97
CA ILE A 474 -2.20 -17.14 29.41
C ILE A 474 -0.90 -17.97 29.39
N ASN A 475 -0.52 -18.61 30.49
CA ASN A 475 0.67 -19.45 30.56
C ASN A 475 0.61 -20.62 29.55
N GLN A 476 -0.53 -21.31 29.45
CA GLN A 476 -0.70 -22.37 28.46
C GLN A 476 -0.62 -21.82 27.03
N ALA A 477 -1.15 -20.63 26.74
CA ALA A 477 -1.03 -20.01 25.43
C ALA A 477 0.42 -19.55 25.11
N LEU A 478 1.21 -19.13 26.10
CA LEU A 478 2.63 -18.81 25.89
C LEU A 478 3.46 -20.09 25.63
N LYS A 479 3.16 -21.17 26.36
CA LYS A 479 3.75 -22.52 26.19
C LYS A 479 3.42 -23.15 24.84
N ASP A 480 2.18 -23.03 24.39
CA ASP A 480 1.72 -23.36 23.04
C ASP A 480 2.49 -22.56 21.97
N ARG A 481 2.65 -21.24 22.17
CA ARG A 481 3.38 -20.36 21.23
C ARG A 481 4.85 -20.74 21.10
N LEU A 482 5.53 -21.03 22.21
CA LEU A 482 6.91 -21.52 22.16
C LEU A 482 7.00 -22.84 21.40
N SER A 483 6.02 -23.73 21.58
CA SER A 483 5.92 -25.00 20.85
C SER A 483 5.71 -24.79 19.34
N ASP A 484 4.80 -23.91 18.91
CA ASP A 484 4.57 -23.60 17.50
C ASP A 484 5.80 -22.92 16.85
N TRP A 485 6.54 -22.09 17.58
CA TRP A 485 7.81 -21.50 17.11
C TRP A 485 8.89 -22.57 16.92
N ILE A 486 8.92 -23.62 17.76
CA ILE A 486 9.79 -24.79 17.57
C ILE A 486 9.37 -25.58 16.31
N LEU A 487 8.07 -25.75 16.05
CA LEU A 487 7.59 -26.39 14.81
C LEU A 487 8.00 -25.59 13.57
N PHE A 488 7.89 -24.24 13.61
CA PHE A 488 8.36 -23.35 12.56
C PHE A 488 9.86 -23.53 12.28
N GLU A 489 10.71 -23.47 13.30
CA GLU A 489 12.16 -23.63 13.11
C GLU A 489 12.52 -25.04 12.58
N ARG A 490 11.78 -26.08 12.97
CA ARG A 490 11.92 -27.45 12.42
C ARG A 490 11.52 -27.51 10.93
N ALA A 491 10.38 -26.93 10.55
CA ALA A 491 9.88 -26.89 9.18
C ALA A 491 10.84 -26.17 8.22
N TRP A 492 11.36 -25.03 8.67
CA TRP A 492 12.35 -24.28 7.90
C TRP A 492 13.69 -25.02 7.82
N SER A 493 14.16 -25.62 8.93
CA SER A 493 15.36 -26.47 8.94
C SER A 493 15.27 -27.63 7.94
N ALA A 494 14.17 -28.37 7.91
CA ALA A 494 14.00 -29.54 7.04
C ALA A 494 14.14 -29.19 5.55
N GLY A 495 13.53 -28.10 5.10
CA GLY A 495 13.66 -27.64 3.71
C GLY A 495 15.04 -27.07 3.36
N ASP A 496 15.73 -26.46 4.33
CA ASP A 496 17.09 -25.95 4.11
C ASP A 496 18.12 -27.11 4.09
N ILE A 497 17.95 -28.14 4.92
CA ILE A 497 18.68 -29.41 4.85
C ILE A 497 18.48 -30.05 3.47
N LYS A 498 17.23 -30.22 3.01
CA LYS A 498 16.94 -30.77 1.67
C LYS A 498 17.61 -29.96 0.56
N SER A 499 17.65 -28.63 0.69
CA SER A 499 18.32 -27.73 -0.25
C SER A 499 19.85 -27.92 -0.31
N THR A 500 20.49 -28.36 0.78
CA THR A 500 21.93 -28.71 0.77
C THR A 500 22.25 -30.02 0.06
N ALA A 501 21.30 -30.97 0.06
CA ALA A 501 21.47 -32.28 -0.57
C ALA A 501 21.39 -32.24 -2.10
N LEU A 502 20.85 -31.15 -2.68
CA LEU A 502 20.80 -30.97 -4.14
C LEU A 502 22.20 -30.72 -4.72
N GLU A 503 22.59 -31.55 -5.69
CA GLU A 503 23.90 -31.48 -6.35
C GLU A 503 24.17 -30.10 -6.94
N ARG A 504 23.20 -29.54 -7.68
CA ARG A 504 23.27 -28.25 -8.38
C ARG A 504 23.39 -27.02 -7.46
N THR A 505 23.20 -27.15 -6.15
CA THR A 505 23.39 -26.03 -5.20
C THR A 505 24.89 -25.71 -5.05
N SER A 506 25.29 -24.46 -5.25
CA SER A 506 26.70 -24.03 -5.16
C SER A 506 27.30 -24.26 -3.75
N ALA A 507 28.63 -24.36 -3.65
CA ALA A 507 29.32 -24.56 -2.37
C ALA A 507 29.04 -23.44 -1.36
N ALA A 508 29.04 -22.17 -1.80
CA ALA A 508 28.71 -21.02 -0.97
C ALA A 508 27.26 -21.08 -0.45
N THR A 509 26.30 -21.41 -1.32
CA THR A 509 24.89 -21.58 -0.92
C THR A 509 24.71 -22.76 0.02
N LYS A 510 25.42 -23.88 -0.20
CA LYS A 510 25.45 -25.04 0.71
C LYS A 510 25.94 -24.65 2.10
N GLU A 511 26.99 -23.84 2.25
CA GLU A 511 27.46 -23.43 3.57
C GLU A 511 26.57 -22.38 4.23
N LEU A 512 25.99 -21.43 3.48
CA LEU A 512 24.96 -20.53 3.99
C LEU A 512 23.77 -21.31 4.58
N LEU A 513 23.28 -22.32 3.87
CA LEU A 513 22.22 -23.21 4.36
C LEU A 513 22.63 -23.96 5.63
N ARG A 514 23.84 -24.52 5.69
CA ARG A 514 24.35 -25.18 6.91
C ARG A 514 24.47 -24.21 8.08
N SER A 515 24.86 -22.95 7.85
CA SER A 515 24.95 -21.95 8.91
C SER A 515 23.57 -21.55 9.45
N LEU A 516 22.56 -21.44 8.57
CA LEU A 516 21.15 -21.26 8.97
C LEU A 516 20.64 -22.46 9.78
N VAL A 517 20.80 -23.69 9.29
CA VAL A 517 20.37 -24.91 10.02
C VAL A 517 21.04 -25.03 11.39
N ARG A 518 22.32 -24.64 11.52
CA ARG A 518 23.02 -24.56 12.82
C ARG A 518 22.37 -23.53 13.75
N ARG A 519 22.07 -22.32 13.27
CA ARG A 519 21.37 -21.27 14.04
C ARG A 519 19.95 -21.71 14.44
N ARG A 520 19.19 -22.34 13.54
CA ARG A 520 17.84 -22.85 13.84
C ARG A 520 17.87 -23.90 14.94
N ARG A 521 18.84 -24.82 14.92
CA ARG A 521 19.02 -25.80 16.01
C ARG A 521 19.33 -25.13 17.34
N GLN A 522 20.18 -24.09 17.36
CA GLN A 522 20.43 -23.30 18.58
C GLN A 522 19.16 -22.62 19.09
N ASN A 523 18.35 -22.05 18.20
CA ASN A 523 17.08 -21.41 18.58
C ASN A 523 16.04 -22.42 19.08
N ILE A 524 15.94 -23.61 18.46
CA ILE A 524 15.07 -24.71 18.92
C ILE A 524 15.44 -25.14 20.33
N ASN A 525 16.73 -25.29 20.64
CA ASN A 525 17.19 -25.62 21.99
C ASN A 525 16.76 -24.55 22.99
N HIS A 526 17.05 -23.27 22.71
CA HIS A 526 16.68 -22.16 23.59
C HIS A 526 15.16 -22.03 23.82
N LEU A 527 14.36 -22.19 22.77
CA LEU A 527 12.90 -22.22 22.88
C LEU A 527 12.42 -23.42 23.71
N SER A 528 13.12 -24.56 23.65
CA SER A 528 12.80 -25.75 24.45
C SER A 528 13.16 -25.54 25.92
N GLU A 529 14.29 -24.89 26.22
CA GLU A 529 14.67 -24.47 27.58
C GLU A 529 13.57 -23.60 28.21
N LEU A 530 13.01 -22.63 27.46
CA LEU A 530 11.87 -21.81 27.91
C LEU A 530 10.58 -22.63 28.16
N VAL A 531 10.33 -23.68 27.38
CA VAL A 531 9.17 -24.59 27.60
C VAL A 531 9.33 -25.45 28.85
N GLU A 532 10.54 -25.94 29.13
CA GLU A 532 10.80 -26.68 30.37
C GLU A 532 10.77 -25.75 31.60
N GLN A 533 11.26 -24.51 31.50
CA GLN A 533 11.09 -23.50 32.57
C GLN A 533 9.62 -23.27 32.93
N PHE A 534 8.70 -23.25 31.95
CA PHE A 534 7.26 -23.19 32.23
C PHE A 534 6.76 -24.42 33.02
N ARG A 535 7.21 -25.63 32.67
CA ARG A 535 6.84 -26.86 33.39
C ARG A 535 7.40 -26.89 34.81
N GLU A 536 8.63 -26.43 35.02
CA GLU A 536 9.23 -26.33 36.35
C GLU A 536 8.42 -25.37 37.24
N LEU A 537 7.98 -24.22 36.72
CA LEU A 537 7.12 -23.28 37.45
C LEU A 537 5.72 -23.83 37.74
N GLU A 538 5.13 -24.60 36.82
CA GLU A 538 3.88 -25.33 37.04
C GLU A 538 4.00 -26.38 38.16
N ILE A 539 5.09 -27.17 38.15
CA ILE A 539 5.35 -28.24 39.13
C ILE A 539 5.63 -27.66 40.52
N LEU A 540 6.29 -26.51 40.61
CA LEU A 540 6.63 -25.85 41.88
C LEU A 540 5.45 -25.10 42.54
N GLY A 541 4.26 -25.09 41.92
CA GLY A 541 3.05 -24.50 42.51
C GLY A 541 3.11 -22.98 42.72
N PHE A 542 4.02 -22.28 42.02
CA PHE A 542 4.16 -20.83 42.13
C PHE A 542 3.04 -20.11 41.37
N GLU A 543 1.90 -19.93 42.02
CA GLU A 543 0.93 -18.90 41.61
C GLU A 543 1.64 -17.55 41.57
N ALA A 544 1.72 -16.94 40.39
CA ALA A 544 2.34 -15.63 40.17
C ALA A 544 1.44 -14.49 40.67
N GLY A 545 0.99 -14.56 41.92
CA GLY A 545 0.11 -13.60 42.58
C GLY A 545 0.77 -13.01 43.82
N GLY A 546 1.25 -11.76 43.72
CA GLY A 546 1.78 -11.04 44.88
C GLY A 546 0.67 -10.72 45.88
N LYS A 547 0.61 -11.45 46.99
CA LYS A 547 -0.19 -11.09 48.17
C LYS A 547 0.73 -10.54 49.25
N GLU A 548 0.54 -9.28 49.62
CA GLU A 548 1.12 -8.74 50.86
C GLU A 548 0.58 -9.53 52.06
N GLY A 549 1.44 -9.72 53.07
CA GLY A 549 1.20 -10.74 54.08
C GLY A 549 0.05 -10.40 55.04
N ARG A 550 -0.84 -11.37 55.23
CA ARG A 550 -1.56 -11.53 56.50
C ARG A 550 -1.51 -12.99 56.91
N VAL A 551 -0.84 -13.26 58.03
CA VAL A 551 -0.82 -14.56 58.69
C VAL A 551 -2.08 -14.66 59.54
N ASP A 552 -2.79 -15.78 59.44
CA ASP A 552 -3.48 -16.42 60.56
C ASP A 552 -3.61 -17.93 60.28
N LYS A 553 -3.96 -18.72 61.30
CA LYS A 553 -3.72 -20.18 61.37
C LYS A 553 -4.89 -21.05 60.84
N PRO A 554 -4.62 -22.34 60.51
CA PRO A 554 -5.62 -23.29 60.06
C PRO A 554 -6.35 -24.01 61.20
N GLU A 555 -7.48 -24.64 60.86
CA GLU A 555 -8.05 -25.79 61.59
C GLU A 555 -8.15 -27.00 60.65
N GLU A 556 -8.39 -28.18 61.22
CA GLU A 556 -8.09 -29.50 60.63
C GLU A 556 -9.36 -30.24 60.13
N THR A 557 -9.23 -31.56 59.94
CA THR A 557 -10.32 -32.58 60.08
C THR A 557 -11.20 -32.87 58.85
N ILE A 558 -11.49 -34.13 58.44
CA ILE A 558 -10.77 -35.43 58.51
C ILE A 558 -11.52 -36.48 57.66
N GLN A 559 -10.81 -37.40 56.98
CA GLN A 559 -11.26 -38.77 56.55
C GLN A 559 -12.58 -38.90 55.73
N ASP A 560 -13.08 -40.09 55.38
CA ASP A 560 -12.50 -41.23 54.63
C ASP A 560 -13.68 -42.00 53.99
N SER A 561 -13.47 -42.74 52.89
CA SER A 561 -13.98 -44.12 52.72
C SER A 561 -13.65 -44.71 51.33
N GLU A 562 -13.18 -45.95 51.32
CA GLU A 562 -13.00 -46.79 50.14
C GLU A 562 -14.23 -47.69 49.91
N ALA A 563 -14.55 -48.05 48.66
CA ALA A 563 -15.09 -49.38 48.31
C ALA A 563 -15.11 -49.63 46.79
N ASN A 564 -14.72 -50.84 46.40
CA ASN A 564 -14.82 -51.49 45.07
C ASN A 564 -14.95 -53.02 45.35
N PRO A 565 -15.25 -53.92 44.40
CA PRO A 565 -15.67 -53.78 42.98
C PRO A 565 -17.17 -54.23 42.80
N THR A 566 -17.73 -54.98 41.81
CA THR A 566 -17.25 -55.87 40.73
C THR A 566 -18.34 -56.12 39.64
N THR A 567 -17.99 -56.95 38.65
CA THR A 567 -18.79 -57.78 37.69
C THR A 567 -20.29 -58.02 37.96
N GLU A 568 -21.18 -58.14 36.96
CA GLU A 568 -21.09 -59.08 35.81
C GLU A 568 -21.73 -58.67 34.45
N THR A 569 -21.10 -59.21 33.39
CA THR A 569 -21.56 -59.68 32.06
C THR A 569 -22.98 -59.42 31.45
N ARG A 570 -22.95 -58.83 30.22
CA ARG A 570 -23.30 -59.48 28.90
C ARG A 570 -24.64 -59.16 28.16
N LYS A 571 -24.45 -58.59 26.95
CA LYS A 571 -25.13 -58.79 25.63
C LYS A 571 -26.35 -57.95 25.17
N GLU A 572 -26.31 -57.75 23.84
CA GLU A 572 -27.38 -57.58 22.84
C GLU A 572 -28.14 -56.24 22.74
N GLY A 573 -28.32 -55.78 21.48
CA GLY A 573 -28.84 -54.45 21.15
C GLY A 573 -28.87 -54.07 19.65
N GLU A 574 -28.72 -55.02 18.71
CA GLU A 574 -28.82 -54.76 17.26
C GLU A 574 -30.28 -54.53 16.81
N GLN A 575 -30.90 -53.39 17.15
CA GLN A 575 -32.24 -53.08 16.66
C GLN A 575 -32.55 -51.59 16.37
N SER A 576 -31.79 -50.63 16.90
CA SER A 576 -32.14 -49.21 16.80
C SER A 576 -31.99 -48.55 15.42
N GLN A 577 -31.22 -49.16 14.49
CA GLN A 577 -30.90 -48.51 13.20
C GLN A 577 -32.13 -48.30 12.30
N LYS A 578 -33.10 -49.24 12.31
CA LYS A 578 -34.22 -49.26 11.34
C LYS A 578 -35.38 -48.30 11.63
N GLN A 579 -35.43 -47.67 12.82
CA GLN A 579 -36.46 -46.69 13.15
C GLN A 579 -36.11 -45.26 12.71
N GLN A 580 -34.82 -44.88 12.66
CA GLN A 580 -34.44 -43.52 12.27
C GLN A 580 -34.69 -43.21 10.79
N ASP A 581 -34.53 -44.20 9.89
CA ASP A 581 -34.69 -43.99 8.44
C ASP A 581 -36.17 -43.83 8.03
N GLN A 582 -37.12 -44.44 8.75
CA GLN A 582 -38.55 -44.23 8.48
C GLN A 582 -39.02 -42.82 8.88
N ILE A 583 -38.48 -42.25 9.96
CA ILE A 583 -38.83 -40.90 10.43
C ILE A 583 -38.40 -39.83 9.40
N LYS A 584 -37.24 -40.01 8.76
CA LYS A 584 -36.74 -39.07 7.73
C LYS A 584 -37.58 -39.05 6.44
N GLN A 585 -38.24 -40.15 6.07
CA GLN A 585 -39.06 -40.18 4.85
C GLN A 585 -40.43 -39.52 5.01
N GLN A 586 -40.97 -39.39 6.23
CA GLN A 586 -42.27 -38.75 6.44
C GLN A 586 -42.23 -37.21 6.52
N GLN A 587 -41.07 -36.60 6.74
CA GLN A 587 -40.93 -35.14 6.85
C GLN A 587 -40.74 -34.41 5.50
N GLN A 588 -40.83 -35.10 4.37
CA GLN A 588 -40.55 -34.53 3.04
C GLN A 588 -41.79 -34.22 2.18
N GLN A 589 -42.98 -34.15 2.78
CA GLN A 589 -44.21 -33.69 2.12
C GLN A 589 -44.99 -32.73 3.04
N GLN A 590 -45.50 -31.64 2.44
CA GLN A 590 -46.24 -30.51 3.05
C GLN A 590 -45.38 -29.40 3.69
N GLU A 591 -44.65 -28.64 2.86
CA GLU A 591 -44.50 -27.20 3.11
C GLU A 591 -45.76 -26.45 2.61
N PRO A 592 -46.26 -25.43 3.32
CA PRO A 592 -47.39 -24.63 2.87
C PRO A 592 -46.98 -23.69 1.71
N PRO A 593 -47.89 -23.39 0.75
CA PRO A 593 -47.58 -22.48 -0.36
C PRO A 593 -47.33 -21.05 0.15
N VAL A 594 -46.28 -20.40 -0.37
CA VAL A 594 -45.97 -19.00 -0.07
C VAL A 594 -47.11 -18.12 -0.62
N PRO A 595 -47.79 -17.30 0.20
CA PRO A 595 -48.85 -16.41 -0.26
C PRO A 595 -48.27 -15.31 -1.15
N SER A 596 -49.03 -14.83 -2.14
CA SER A 596 -48.49 -13.78 -3.02
C SER A 596 -48.29 -12.46 -2.27
N ALA A 597 -47.31 -11.67 -2.71
CA ALA A 597 -47.03 -10.33 -2.19
C ALA A 597 -48.23 -9.36 -2.24
N ARG A 598 -49.28 -9.72 -2.99
CA ARG A 598 -50.51 -8.93 -3.17
C ARG A 598 -51.64 -9.33 -2.22
N GLU A 599 -51.56 -10.53 -1.63
CA GLU A 599 -52.58 -11.09 -0.72
C GLU A 599 -52.17 -10.94 0.75
N ASN A 600 -50.89 -11.15 1.07
CA ASN A 600 -50.36 -10.91 2.42
C ASN A 600 -48.90 -10.42 2.36
N PRO A 601 -48.68 -9.09 2.31
CA PRO A 601 -47.34 -8.51 2.20
C PRO A 601 -46.40 -8.87 3.36
N GLN A 602 -46.91 -9.00 4.59
CA GLN A 602 -46.09 -9.33 5.76
C GLN A 602 -45.62 -10.79 5.75
N ALA A 603 -46.52 -11.73 5.42
CA ALA A 603 -46.15 -13.15 5.29
C ALA A 603 -45.18 -13.37 4.12
N TYR A 604 -45.37 -12.67 3.00
CA TYR A 604 -44.45 -12.70 1.88
C TYR A 604 -43.07 -12.12 2.24
N PHE A 605 -43.01 -10.99 2.95
CA PHE A 605 -41.74 -10.39 3.39
C PHE A 605 -40.98 -11.31 4.36
N ALA A 606 -41.69 -11.97 5.29
CA ALA A 606 -41.09 -12.99 6.17
C ALA A 606 -40.50 -14.15 5.35
N ALA A 607 -41.23 -14.68 4.36
CA ALA A 607 -40.73 -15.72 3.47
C ALA A 607 -39.49 -15.28 2.66
N VAL A 608 -39.37 -14.00 2.28
CA VAL A 608 -38.15 -13.46 1.63
C VAL A 608 -36.98 -13.38 2.62
N VAL A 609 -37.21 -12.93 3.86
CA VAL A 609 -36.16 -12.88 4.91
C VAL A 609 -35.67 -14.29 5.28
N GLU A 610 -36.55 -15.29 5.26
CA GLU A 610 -36.21 -16.70 5.45
C GLU A 610 -35.66 -17.41 4.19
N GLY A 611 -35.48 -16.68 3.08
CA GLY A 611 -34.92 -17.21 1.83
C GLY A 611 -35.84 -18.14 1.03
N ARG A 612 -37.11 -18.27 1.42
CA ARG A 612 -38.14 -19.09 0.74
C ARG A 612 -38.82 -18.37 -0.43
N ALA A 613 -38.55 -17.09 -0.61
CA ALA A 613 -39.04 -16.28 -1.73
C ALA A 613 -37.97 -15.28 -2.20
N SER A 614 -38.02 -14.90 -3.47
CA SER A 614 -37.15 -13.88 -4.07
C SER A 614 -37.95 -12.67 -4.56
N TYR A 615 -37.36 -11.47 -4.48
CA TYR A 615 -38.00 -10.24 -4.94
C TYR A 615 -38.26 -10.25 -6.46
N PRO A 616 -39.49 -10.00 -6.93
CA PRO A 616 -39.78 -9.83 -8.35
C PRO A 616 -39.21 -8.49 -8.82
N LEU A 617 -38.20 -8.55 -9.68
CA LEU A 617 -37.41 -7.38 -10.12
C LEU A 617 -38.08 -6.60 -11.26
N GLU A 618 -39.39 -6.36 -11.16
CA GLU A 618 -40.12 -5.45 -12.05
C GLU A 618 -39.98 -3.99 -11.60
N LEU A 619 -38.95 -3.31 -12.13
CA LEU A 619 -38.82 -1.86 -12.07
C LEU A 619 -39.92 -1.18 -12.91
N ARG A 620 -41.11 -1.05 -12.33
CA ARG A 620 -42.15 -0.14 -12.85
C ARG A 620 -41.61 1.28 -12.87
N LYS A 621 -41.84 1.98 -13.98
CA LYS A 621 -41.40 3.37 -14.20
C LYS A 621 -41.90 4.29 -13.09
N ILE A 622 -41.02 4.66 -12.17
CA ILE A 622 -41.23 5.81 -11.28
C ILE A 622 -41.21 7.08 -12.15
N GLY A 623 -42.00 8.08 -11.77
CA GLY A 623 -42.21 9.31 -12.55
C GLY A 623 -40.95 10.12 -12.80
N ALA A 624 -41.05 11.06 -13.73
CA ALA A 624 -39.92 11.84 -14.26
C ALA A 624 -39.05 12.49 -13.15
N VAL A 625 -37.75 12.25 -13.23
CA VAL A 625 -36.74 13.05 -12.55
C VAL A 625 -36.81 14.49 -13.10
N PRO A 626 -36.75 15.55 -12.26
CA PRO A 626 -36.75 16.93 -12.73
C PRO A 626 -35.62 17.21 -13.74
N SER A 627 -35.89 18.05 -14.74
CA SER A 627 -34.90 18.40 -15.76
C SER A 627 -33.73 19.19 -15.15
N ILE A 628 -32.54 18.59 -15.15
CA ILE A 628 -31.29 19.20 -14.67
C ILE A 628 -30.97 20.44 -15.49
N GLU A 629 -30.79 21.58 -14.83
CA GLU A 629 -30.41 22.84 -15.49
C GLU A 629 -29.00 22.77 -16.11
N LYS A 630 -28.77 23.57 -17.17
CA LYS A 630 -27.46 23.62 -17.84
C LYS A 630 -26.39 24.19 -16.90
N ARG A 631 -25.31 23.42 -16.70
CA ARG A 631 -24.16 23.74 -15.84
C ARG A 631 -23.57 25.13 -16.15
N ARG A 632 -23.23 25.89 -15.10
CA ARG A 632 -22.43 27.12 -15.20
C ARG A 632 -20.94 26.77 -15.14
N PHE A 633 -20.12 27.35 -16.02
CA PHE A 633 -18.67 27.14 -16.00
C PHE A 633 -18.03 27.69 -14.72
N GLY A 634 -17.02 26.99 -14.17
CA GLY A 634 -16.15 27.50 -13.10
C GLY A 634 -16.10 26.73 -11.78
N ARG A 635 -16.70 25.53 -11.69
CA ARG A 635 -16.54 24.59 -10.56
C ARG A 635 -15.77 23.33 -10.96
N SER A 636 -15.20 22.62 -9.99
CA SER A 636 -14.52 21.34 -10.21
C SER A 636 -15.55 20.21 -10.33
N VAL A 637 -15.34 19.32 -11.30
CA VAL A 637 -16.28 18.25 -11.65
C VAL A 637 -16.57 17.32 -10.47
N TYR A 638 -15.58 17.08 -9.59
CA TYR A 638 -15.73 16.24 -8.39
C TYR A 638 -16.54 16.88 -7.26
N VAL A 639 -16.43 18.20 -7.04
CA VAL A 639 -17.21 18.88 -5.99
C VAL A 639 -18.68 18.91 -6.36
N ASP A 640 -18.99 19.21 -7.62
CA ASP A 640 -20.36 19.07 -8.11
C ASP A 640 -20.79 17.59 -8.06
N TYR A 641 -19.95 16.60 -8.44
CA TYR A 641 -20.32 15.18 -8.38
C TYR A 641 -20.66 14.66 -6.98
N GLN A 642 -19.85 14.94 -5.94
CA GLN A 642 -20.15 14.46 -4.58
C GLN A 642 -21.31 15.21 -3.92
N LEU A 643 -21.52 16.49 -4.23
CA LEU A 643 -22.75 17.19 -3.80
C LEU A 643 -23.97 16.63 -4.53
N GLU A 644 -23.87 16.40 -5.84
CA GLU A 644 -24.93 15.79 -6.66
C GLU A 644 -25.23 14.34 -6.23
N GLU A 645 -24.24 13.56 -5.77
CA GLU A 645 -24.44 12.24 -5.15
C GLU A 645 -25.11 12.34 -3.77
N ARG A 646 -24.66 13.23 -2.87
CA ARG A 646 -25.32 13.45 -1.57
C ARG A 646 -26.76 13.94 -1.75
N GLU A 647 -27.03 14.79 -2.73
CA GLU A 647 -28.38 15.24 -3.08
C GLU A 647 -29.23 14.12 -3.68
N LYS A 648 -28.67 13.26 -4.55
CA LYS A 648 -29.33 12.03 -5.03
C LYS A 648 -29.62 11.04 -3.90
N GLU A 649 -28.65 10.80 -3.01
CA GLU A 649 -28.81 9.91 -1.85
C GLU A 649 -29.89 10.45 -0.90
N ARG A 650 -29.88 11.75 -0.58
CA ARG A 650 -30.96 12.43 0.17
C ARG A 650 -32.31 12.32 -0.52
N ALA A 651 -32.38 12.53 -1.84
CA ALA A 651 -33.62 12.41 -2.61
C ALA A 651 -34.15 10.96 -2.62
N VAL A 652 -33.28 9.97 -2.84
CA VAL A 652 -33.63 8.54 -2.81
C VAL A 652 -34.08 8.12 -1.40
N MET A 653 -33.40 8.58 -0.35
CA MET A 653 -33.77 8.25 1.03
C MET A 653 -35.03 8.97 1.49
N LYS A 654 -35.27 10.22 1.05
CA LYS A 654 -36.57 10.88 1.20
C LYS A 654 -37.68 10.07 0.53
N VAL A 655 -37.52 9.66 -0.72
CA VAL A 655 -38.51 8.83 -1.43
C VAL A 655 -38.74 7.48 -0.73
N LYS A 656 -37.71 6.86 -0.13
CA LYS A 656 -37.87 5.66 0.69
C LYS A 656 -38.64 5.92 1.98
N VAL A 657 -38.39 7.04 2.66
CA VAL A 657 -39.14 7.44 3.87
C VAL A 657 -40.59 7.78 3.54
N ASP A 658 -40.84 8.50 2.45
CA ASP A 658 -42.19 8.84 1.96
C ASP A 658 -42.97 7.57 1.55
N ALA A 659 -42.29 6.51 1.08
CA ALA A 659 -42.91 5.25 0.63
C ALA A 659 -43.07 4.16 1.72
N ILE A 660 -42.18 4.12 2.73
CA ILE A 660 -42.15 3.09 3.79
C ILE A 660 -42.64 3.63 5.14
N GLY A 661 -42.59 4.95 5.35
CA GLY A 661 -42.99 5.62 6.57
C GLY A 661 -41.95 5.54 7.70
N ASP A 662 -42.44 5.58 8.94
CA ASP A 662 -41.62 5.68 10.16
C ASP A 662 -40.43 4.70 10.27
N PRO A 663 -40.50 3.42 9.84
CA PRO A 663 -39.38 2.48 9.93
C PRO A 663 -38.09 2.94 9.23
N MET A 664 -38.16 3.85 8.26
CA MET A 664 -36.99 4.39 7.56
C MET A 664 -36.37 5.63 8.21
N LYS A 665 -37.06 6.30 9.14
CA LYS A 665 -36.56 7.54 9.79
C LYS A 665 -35.20 7.37 10.49
N PRO A 666 -34.93 6.28 11.25
CA PRO A 666 -33.63 6.09 11.89
C PRO A 666 -32.46 6.01 10.90
N PHE A 667 -32.69 5.47 9.70
CA PHE A 667 -31.68 5.40 8.64
C PHE A 667 -31.43 6.77 7.99
N GLN A 668 -32.48 7.57 7.80
CA GLN A 668 -32.34 8.96 7.34
C GLN A 668 -31.59 9.80 8.37
N GLU A 669 -31.92 9.68 9.66
CA GLU A 669 -31.20 10.38 10.73
C GLU A 669 -29.72 10.01 10.79
N GLU A 670 -29.36 8.72 10.73
CA GLU A 670 -27.96 8.32 10.80
C GLU A 670 -27.18 8.74 9.54
N GLN A 671 -27.82 8.80 8.38
CA GLN A 671 -27.24 9.34 7.16
C GLN A 671 -27.00 10.86 7.24
N GLU A 672 -27.95 11.63 7.76
CA GLU A 672 -27.75 13.08 7.99
C GLU A 672 -26.70 13.33 9.09
N ARG A 673 -26.64 12.50 10.14
CA ARG A 673 -25.53 12.53 11.12
C ARG A 673 -24.19 12.15 10.48
N ARG A 674 -24.16 11.28 9.46
CA ARG A 674 -22.95 10.98 8.67
C ARG A 674 -22.52 12.22 7.88
N TYR A 675 -23.40 12.84 7.09
CA TYR A 675 -23.07 14.05 6.34
C TYR A 675 -22.64 15.20 7.27
N ALA A 676 -23.33 15.42 8.41
CA ALA A 676 -22.94 16.43 9.38
C ALA A 676 -21.55 16.18 9.99
N ARG A 677 -21.12 14.92 10.17
CA ARG A 677 -19.75 14.57 10.55
C ARG A 677 -18.76 14.85 9.44
N GLU A 678 -19.05 14.46 8.19
CA GLU A 678 -18.20 14.71 7.03
C GLU A 678 -18.04 16.22 6.74
N ASP A 679 -19.11 17.01 6.91
CA ASP A 679 -19.11 18.47 6.73
C ASP A 679 -18.34 19.17 7.86
N ALA A 680 -18.45 18.69 9.11
CA ALA A 680 -17.62 19.17 10.21
C ALA A 680 -16.14 18.82 10.03
N VAL A 681 -15.82 17.62 9.52
CA VAL A 681 -14.46 17.22 9.11
C VAL A 681 -13.94 18.16 8.03
N ALA A 682 -14.71 18.36 6.95
CA ALA A 682 -14.32 19.26 5.86
C ALA A 682 -14.12 20.71 6.34
N ALA A 683 -14.99 21.23 7.20
CA ALA A 683 -14.85 22.57 7.78
C ALA A 683 -13.60 22.70 8.68
N ASN A 684 -13.29 21.67 9.48
CA ASN A 684 -12.08 21.64 10.30
C ASN A 684 -10.80 21.59 9.43
N VAL A 685 -10.77 20.75 8.38
CA VAL A 685 -9.62 20.73 7.45
C VAL A 685 -9.49 22.06 6.71
N THR A 686 -10.60 22.65 6.27
CA THR A 686 -10.63 24.00 5.67
C THR A 686 -10.02 25.05 6.59
N THR A 687 -10.37 25.00 7.89
CA THR A 687 -9.88 25.95 8.90
C THR A 687 -8.40 25.77 9.23
N GLU A 688 -7.87 24.54 9.21
CA GLU A 688 -6.43 24.33 9.35
C GLU A 688 -5.67 24.75 8.08
N ILE A 689 -6.12 24.36 6.88
CA ILE A 689 -5.45 24.68 5.61
C ILE A 689 -5.47 26.18 5.30
N ALA A 690 -6.53 26.91 5.70
CA ALA A 690 -6.62 28.37 5.56
C ALA A 690 -5.52 29.14 6.32
N LYS A 691 -4.71 28.48 7.16
CA LYS A 691 -3.51 29.06 7.81
C LYS A 691 -2.28 29.10 6.88
N GLY A 692 -2.36 28.54 5.68
CA GLY A 692 -1.32 28.52 4.64
C GLY A 692 -0.15 27.56 4.92
N GLY A 693 0.33 27.50 6.16
CA GLY A 693 1.49 26.71 6.54
C GLY A 693 1.79 26.72 8.05
N PRO A 694 2.99 26.27 8.45
CA PRO A 694 3.45 26.43 9.84
C PRO A 694 3.59 27.91 10.23
N PRO A 695 3.81 28.22 11.51
CA PRO A 695 3.98 29.60 11.95
C PRO A 695 5.09 30.32 11.17
N ASP A 696 4.82 31.56 10.76
CA ASP A 696 5.71 32.40 9.95
C ASP A 696 6.09 31.88 8.55
N HIS A 697 5.39 30.88 7.99
CA HIS A 697 5.74 30.27 6.69
C HIS A 697 5.88 31.25 5.52
N ASP A 698 5.15 32.37 5.50
CA ASP A 698 5.29 33.46 4.53
C ASP A 698 6.70 34.10 4.50
N SER A 699 7.48 33.91 5.57
CA SER A 699 8.87 34.37 5.70
C SER A 699 9.90 33.25 5.58
N LEU A 700 9.51 32.07 5.07
CA LEU A 700 10.47 31.11 4.54
C LEU A 700 11.19 31.71 3.32
N PRO A 701 12.52 31.58 3.21
CA PRO A 701 13.24 32.02 2.03
C PRO A 701 12.76 31.25 0.79
N THR A 702 12.81 31.91 -0.37
CA THR A 702 12.52 31.31 -1.68
C THR A 702 13.51 31.78 -2.75
N GLU A 703 14.68 32.25 -2.32
CA GLU A 703 15.71 32.83 -3.19
C GLU A 703 16.49 31.74 -3.93
N THR A 704 17.20 30.88 -3.19
CA THR A 704 17.98 29.79 -3.80
C THR A 704 17.10 28.58 -4.18
N VAL A 705 17.67 27.69 -4.98
CA VAL A 705 17.07 26.40 -5.33
C VAL A 705 16.83 25.53 -4.09
N TRP A 706 17.72 25.60 -3.10
CA TRP A 706 17.55 24.92 -1.81
C TRP A 706 16.35 25.47 -1.04
N ASP A 707 16.22 26.79 -0.96
CA ASP A 707 15.15 27.42 -0.18
C ASP A 707 13.76 27.11 -0.76
N LYS A 708 13.64 27.16 -2.09
CA LYS A 708 12.44 26.73 -2.82
C LYS A 708 12.10 25.26 -2.56
N LEU A 709 13.09 24.36 -2.50
CA LEU A 709 12.87 22.95 -2.16
C LEU A 709 12.46 22.78 -0.69
N ALA A 710 13.10 23.51 0.23
CA ALA A 710 12.75 23.52 1.65
C ALA A 710 11.32 24.00 1.88
N TYR A 711 10.90 25.09 1.22
CA TYR A 711 9.52 25.59 1.21
C TYR A 711 8.51 24.50 0.79
N MET A 712 8.78 23.80 -0.32
CA MET A 712 7.93 22.70 -0.78
C MET A 712 7.81 21.57 0.25
N ILE A 713 8.95 21.15 0.82
CA ILE A 713 9.01 20.09 1.85
C ILE A 713 8.22 20.51 3.10
N VAL A 714 8.45 21.72 3.59
CA VAL A 714 7.82 22.26 4.81
C VAL A 714 6.30 22.36 4.66
N LEU A 715 5.80 22.95 3.57
CA LEU A 715 4.35 23.04 3.33
C LEU A 715 3.72 21.68 3.10
N THR A 716 4.36 20.77 2.36
CA THR A 716 3.81 19.42 2.12
C THR A 716 3.72 18.62 3.41
N HIS A 717 4.80 18.57 4.19
CA HIS A 717 4.80 17.87 5.48
C HIS A 717 3.85 18.49 6.49
N TRP A 718 3.67 19.82 6.49
CA TRP A 718 2.66 20.48 7.31
C TRP A 718 1.23 20.15 6.86
N ARG A 719 0.94 20.15 5.54
CA ARG A 719 -0.35 19.73 4.98
C ARG A 719 -0.71 18.31 5.43
N PHE A 720 0.20 17.34 5.29
CA PHE A 720 0.00 15.97 5.81
C PHE A 720 -0.23 15.94 7.33
N TYR A 721 0.58 16.66 8.11
CA TYR A 721 0.45 16.71 9.58
C TYR A 721 -0.89 17.32 10.05
N ARG A 722 -1.44 18.29 9.32
CA ARG A 722 -2.73 18.92 9.64
C ARG A 722 -3.95 18.14 9.15
N VAL A 723 -3.89 17.61 7.92
CA VAL A 723 -5.00 16.90 7.28
C VAL A 723 -5.18 15.50 7.86
N GLY A 724 -4.08 14.77 8.07
CA GLY A 724 -4.09 13.35 8.48
C GLY A 724 -4.92 13.03 9.74
N PRO A 725 -4.73 13.74 10.88
CA PRO A 725 -5.47 13.45 12.11
C PRO A 725 -6.97 13.77 12.03
N ILE A 726 -7.36 14.69 11.13
CA ILE A 726 -8.76 15.13 10.99
C ILE A 726 -9.53 14.18 10.09
N ILE A 727 -8.90 13.68 9.01
CA ILE A 727 -9.50 12.69 8.10
C ILE A 727 -9.60 11.30 8.73
N HIS A 728 -8.52 10.83 9.36
CA HIS A 728 -8.40 9.44 9.81
C HIS A 728 -8.56 9.25 11.33
N GLY A 729 -8.78 10.34 12.06
CA GLY A 729 -9.02 10.34 13.51
C GLY A 729 -7.75 10.18 14.38
N PRO A 730 -7.92 10.27 15.71
CA PRO A 730 -6.82 10.15 16.67
C PRO A 730 -6.27 8.72 16.69
N GLY A 731 -4.99 8.56 16.34
CA GLY A 731 -4.30 7.28 16.26
C GLY A 731 -3.73 6.96 14.87
N PHE A 732 -4.10 7.73 13.84
CA PHE A 732 -3.56 7.54 12.50
C PHE A 732 -2.05 7.78 12.41
N SER A 733 -1.35 6.91 11.69
CA SER A 733 0.09 6.96 11.46
C SER A 733 0.34 6.92 9.96
N VAL A 734 0.80 8.03 9.36
CA VAL A 734 1.19 8.07 7.93
C VAL A 734 2.51 7.32 7.72
N THR A 735 2.42 6.00 7.70
CA THR A 735 2.70 5.30 6.44
C THR A 735 1.54 5.62 5.49
N LEU A 736 1.82 5.96 4.23
CA LEU A 736 0.78 6.27 3.24
C LEU A 736 -0.32 5.22 3.28
N ASP A 737 -1.57 5.68 3.20
CA ASP A 737 -2.76 4.84 3.33
C ASP A 737 -2.64 3.62 2.39
N PRO A 738 -2.71 2.38 2.90
CA PRO A 738 -2.48 1.20 2.07
C PRO A 738 -3.52 1.06 0.95
N GLU A 739 -4.69 1.72 1.01
CA GLU A 739 -5.60 1.80 -0.13
C GLU A 739 -5.08 2.75 -1.22
N ILE A 740 -4.38 3.83 -0.86
CA ILE A 740 -3.70 4.73 -1.82
C ILE A 740 -2.47 4.02 -2.42
N GLU A 741 -1.62 3.38 -1.60
CA GLU A 741 -0.46 2.62 -2.07
C GLU A 741 -0.88 1.33 -2.84
N GLU A 742 -2.12 0.82 -2.68
CA GLU A 742 -2.70 -0.26 -3.50
C GLU A 742 -3.36 0.28 -4.80
N LEU A 743 -4.00 1.47 -4.79
CA LEU A 743 -4.54 2.13 -5.99
C LEU A 743 -3.45 2.61 -6.96
N GLU A 744 -2.38 3.23 -6.45
CA GLU A 744 -1.18 3.56 -7.22
C GLU A 744 -0.57 2.29 -7.86
N ARG A 745 -0.47 1.21 -7.07
CA ARG A 745 0.13 -0.06 -7.49
C ARG A 745 -0.72 -0.86 -8.49
N LEU A 746 -2.04 -0.71 -8.47
CA LEU A 746 -2.96 -1.36 -9.41
C LEU A 746 -3.13 -0.58 -10.73
N GLY A 747 -2.58 0.63 -10.84
CA GLY A 747 -2.79 1.50 -12.00
C GLY A 747 -4.21 2.08 -12.09
N VAL A 748 -4.97 2.05 -10.98
CA VAL A 748 -6.34 2.56 -10.89
C VAL A 748 -6.38 3.95 -10.25
N GLY A 749 -5.33 4.33 -9.51
CA GLY A 749 -5.19 5.64 -8.88
C GLY A 749 -5.00 6.84 -9.82
N GLU A 750 -4.81 6.63 -11.13
CA GLU A 750 -4.74 7.71 -12.15
C GLU A 750 -6.03 7.87 -12.98
N LEU A 751 -7.18 7.44 -12.43
CA LEU A 751 -8.51 7.66 -13.01
C LEU A 751 -9.44 8.56 -12.16
N PHE A 752 -8.89 9.30 -11.19
CA PHE A 752 -9.59 10.24 -10.31
C PHE A 752 -8.84 11.58 -10.18
#